data_AF-A0A9U5C5Y3-F1
#
_entry.id   AF-A0A9U5C5Y3-F1
#
_cell.length_a   1.000
_cell.length_b   1.000
_cell.length_c   1.000
_cell.angle_alpha   90.00
_cell.angle_beta   90.00
_cell.angle_gamma   90.00
#
_symmetry.space_group_name_H-M   'P 1'
#
loop_
_entity.id
_entity.type
_entity.pdbx_description
1 polymer ?
#
loop_
_entity_poly.entity_id
_entity_poly.type
_entity_poly.pdbx_seq_one_letter_code
_entity_poly.pdbx_strand_id
1 'polypeptide(L)'
;MKLGDARLNAPATPSASRPTIAQAPLFDTPVELPAQEVSRDVLIEKYAKNGETSIQDVRRRVARALAAVEADPPAWEERFYQALVDGFIPGGRINSAAGTELQATLINCFVQPVGDSVSSTKDGKPGIYGALLEAAETMRRGGGVGYDFSRIRPKGAFVAGTQSAASGPISYMRVFDQSCSTVESAGSRRGAQMGVLRVDHPDVLDFIHAKRDGSLTNFNMSVGVTDGFMQAVESDGDWELVHSVAPRVPAGQQPEQRADGQYVYRRVKAREIWSQIMESTYNHAEPGVLFLDRINEDNNLWYCERIESTNPCGEQPLPDYGCCDLGSISLCGFVDNPFTEFARFNFERFADTVGVAIRMLDNVLDATVWPLAQQQAEAAAKRRVGLGFTGLGDALPMLRLAYNSAEGRAMAQEISAAMRDAAYRASVGLAKEKGRFPKFDAEHYLGGRNFASRLPDDIKAEIREHGIRNSHLLSIAPTGTISLAFADNASNGIEPPFSWWYTRRKREPDNSMREYRVEDHAYRLYQALHPSHDGKPAPLPAWFVTALEMSAADHLEMVATVAPYIDTAISKTVNVPEDYPFEDFKSLYFDAWKRRLKGITTYRPNSVLGAVLVADTPKPAEAPPKPATATVPVPPGAQPVAPELLSGLAHPVDAAHAAAGGADGLLPGIDAGGEASAFPEIGPGRTPAGAPIAYAAEVDRRLRVELPQKQVVGTLQWPDRPSLPRGAEGWVSEFIEHPMGAFAVFVSHLAKKTGRHTSQQPFEVWVNGSEQPRALGALAKTLSVDLRSQDRAWVRRKIEALMRLRGDDYFEMPMPPDGELRRMPSLVAGFAHLVKWRLEKLSAWDDAGGETPLMDALMFAREPKTGTEGTLSWTVDVRNDATGDDFVLGLKELDLGDGLRRPYSMWLAGEYPRALDGLCKVLSIDMHVIDPAWIGLKLRKLLKFAEPLGDFMARVPGDTGKHPRSQTWPSTVAYVAALILHRYRMLGILDERGQPLNPTGLVDVAAARARAEEAKAEARPAMHGKVCPECGNAALIKKDGCEYCTACGHIGACG
;
A
#
# COMPACT_ATOMS: atom_id res chain seq x y z
N MET A 1 -11.21 -26.43 -72.09
CA MET A 1 -11.09 -27.62 -72.97
C MET A 1 -11.10 -28.87 -72.07
N LYS A 2 -11.44 -30.06 -72.58
CA LYS A 2 -11.56 -31.31 -71.79
C LYS A 2 -10.29 -32.19 -71.88
N LEU A 3 -10.28 -33.24 -71.04
CA LEU A 3 -9.34 -34.38 -70.93
C LEU A 3 -8.17 -34.14 -69.96
N GLY A 4 -7.91 -35.02 -68.98
CA GLY A 4 -8.63 -36.25 -68.62
C GLY A 4 -8.23 -36.82 -67.24
N ASP A 5 -8.96 -37.84 -66.77
CA ASP A 5 -8.85 -38.37 -65.40
C ASP A 5 -7.54 -39.14 -65.10
N ALA A 6 -7.06 -38.99 -63.86
CA ALA A 6 -6.22 -39.98 -63.17
C ALA A 6 -6.75 -40.14 -61.73
N ARG A 7 -6.79 -41.38 -61.23
CA ARG A 7 -7.49 -41.72 -59.97
C ARG A 7 -6.65 -41.46 -58.72
N LEU A 8 -7.36 -41.27 -57.61
CA LEU A 8 -6.81 -41.25 -56.25
C LEU A 8 -5.93 -42.49 -55.97
N ASN A 9 -4.69 -42.22 -55.55
CA ASN A 9 -3.87 -43.14 -54.75
C ASN A 9 -3.36 -42.33 -53.55
N ALA A 10 -3.38 -42.91 -52.36
CA ALA A 10 -2.93 -42.23 -51.16
C ALA A 10 -1.41 -41.96 -51.19
N PRO A 11 -0.92 -40.79 -50.75
CA PRO A 11 0.50 -40.53 -50.63
C PRO A 11 1.12 -41.41 -49.53
N ALA A 12 2.31 -41.94 -49.79
CA ALA A 12 2.96 -42.94 -48.95
C ALA A 12 3.42 -42.39 -47.59
N THR A 13 3.45 -43.27 -46.58
CA THR A 13 4.09 -43.03 -45.29
C THR A 13 5.60 -42.77 -45.47
N PRO A 14 6.15 -41.66 -44.94
CA PRO A 14 7.58 -41.41 -44.96
C PRO A 14 8.27 -42.27 -43.89
N SER A 15 8.54 -43.53 -44.21
CA SER A 15 9.40 -44.41 -43.40
C SER A 15 10.85 -43.98 -43.52
N ALA A 16 11.23 -42.97 -42.73
CA ALA A 16 12.62 -42.58 -42.49
C ALA A 16 12.97 -42.95 -41.05
N SER A 17 13.60 -44.10 -40.86
CA SER A 17 14.00 -44.57 -39.53
C SER A 17 15.06 -43.65 -38.93
N ARG A 18 14.64 -42.76 -38.00
CA ARG A 18 15.55 -42.19 -37.01
C ARG A 18 16.27 -43.36 -36.30
N PRO A 19 17.57 -43.24 -36.01
CA PRO A 19 18.28 -44.30 -35.28
C PRO A 19 17.62 -44.47 -33.90
N THR A 20 17.19 -45.69 -33.59
CA THR A 20 16.65 -46.03 -32.27
C THR A 20 17.79 -46.05 -31.26
N ILE A 21 18.15 -44.88 -30.75
CA ILE A 21 19.00 -44.76 -29.57
C ILE A 21 18.32 -45.54 -28.46
N ALA A 22 19.03 -46.49 -27.85
CA ALA A 22 18.48 -47.32 -26.79
C ALA A 22 17.98 -46.41 -25.66
N GLN A 23 16.75 -46.63 -25.20
CA GLN A 23 16.23 -45.95 -24.02
C GLN A 23 17.08 -46.40 -22.82
N ALA A 24 18.01 -45.54 -22.39
CA ALA A 24 18.62 -45.69 -21.08
C ALA A 24 17.50 -45.73 -20.04
N PRO A 25 17.53 -46.68 -19.08
CA PRO A 25 16.49 -46.78 -18.07
C PRO A 25 16.34 -45.43 -17.35
N LEU A 26 15.10 -45.11 -16.99
CA LEU A 26 14.89 -44.10 -15.96
C LEU A 26 15.48 -44.63 -14.66
N PHE A 27 15.90 -43.76 -13.75
CA PHE A 27 16.20 -44.20 -12.37
C PHE A 27 14.96 -44.92 -11.81
N ASP A 28 15.12 -46.20 -11.43
CA ASP A 28 14.00 -47.09 -11.03
C ASP A 28 13.19 -46.62 -9.81
N THR A 29 13.68 -45.58 -9.10
CA THR A 29 12.97 -44.91 -8.01
C THR A 29 13.21 -43.40 -8.10
N PRO A 30 12.17 -42.54 -8.14
CA PRO A 30 12.32 -41.10 -8.00
C PRO A 30 12.90 -40.72 -6.64
N VAL A 31 13.81 -39.74 -6.61
CA VAL A 31 14.36 -39.20 -5.34
C VAL A 31 13.35 -38.23 -4.73
N GLU A 32 12.59 -38.69 -3.74
CA GLU A 32 11.71 -37.83 -2.96
C GLU A 32 12.52 -36.91 -2.03
N LEU A 33 12.55 -35.62 -2.34
CA LEU A 33 13.09 -34.60 -1.44
C LEU A 33 12.07 -34.27 -0.34
N PRO A 34 12.46 -34.24 0.95
CA PRO A 34 11.58 -33.74 2.00
C PRO A 34 11.29 -32.25 1.76
N ALA A 35 10.03 -31.85 1.93
CA ALA A 35 9.61 -30.47 1.74
C ALA A 35 10.34 -29.52 2.70
N GLN A 36 10.86 -28.40 2.20
CA GLN A 36 11.49 -27.38 3.04
C GLN A 36 10.48 -26.77 4.01
N GLU A 37 10.89 -26.54 5.25
CA GLU A 37 10.01 -25.98 6.30
C GLU A 37 9.46 -24.61 5.89
N VAL A 38 10.29 -23.73 5.34
CA VAL A 38 9.88 -22.42 4.82
C VAL A 38 8.84 -22.51 3.70
N SER A 39 8.92 -23.54 2.84
CA SER A 39 7.96 -23.77 1.76
C SER A 39 6.62 -24.24 2.30
N ARG A 40 6.64 -25.16 3.27
CA ARG A 40 5.46 -25.63 3.99
C ARG A 40 4.78 -24.50 4.76
N ASP A 41 5.56 -23.71 5.52
CA ASP A 41 5.04 -22.60 6.32
C ASP A 41 4.41 -21.53 5.42
N VAL A 42 5.05 -21.16 4.31
CA VAL A 42 4.47 -20.21 3.34
C VAL A 42 3.24 -20.78 2.63
N LEU A 43 3.19 -22.10 2.38
CA LEU A 43 2.00 -22.75 1.83
C LEU A 43 0.83 -22.72 2.80
N ILE A 44 1.06 -23.06 4.07
CA ILE A 44 0.03 -23.05 5.12
C ILE A 44 -0.44 -21.62 5.42
N GLU A 45 0.49 -20.67 5.57
CA GLU A 45 0.19 -19.25 5.88
C GLU A 45 -0.64 -18.57 4.78
N LYS A 46 -0.35 -18.87 3.50
CA LYS A 46 -0.90 -18.09 2.37
C LYS A 46 -1.96 -18.82 1.56
N TYR A 47 -1.82 -20.13 1.35
CA TYR A 47 -2.64 -20.86 0.38
C TYR A 47 -3.58 -21.89 1.00
N ALA A 48 -3.20 -22.55 2.10
CA ALA A 48 -4.08 -23.47 2.82
C ALA A 48 -5.30 -22.74 3.43
N LYS A 49 -6.45 -23.43 3.46
CA LYS A 49 -7.75 -22.95 3.99
C LYS A 49 -8.46 -24.12 4.69
N ASN A 50 -9.49 -23.86 5.49
CA ASN A 50 -10.44 -24.87 5.99
C ASN A 50 -9.84 -26.14 6.66
N GLY A 51 -8.62 -26.05 7.23
CA GLY A 51 -7.93 -27.19 7.84
C GLY A 51 -7.02 -28.00 6.90
N GLU A 52 -6.80 -27.55 5.67
CA GLU A 52 -5.77 -28.07 4.75
C GLU A 52 -4.38 -28.00 5.40
N THR A 53 -3.54 -29.03 5.21
CA THR A 53 -2.20 -29.11 5.83
C THR A 53 -1.08 -29.45 4.84
N SER A 54 -1.43 -29.81 3.60
CA SER A 54 -0.52 -30.27 2.55
C SER A 54 -0.73 -29.54 1.22
N ILE A 55 0.25 -29.66 0.32
CA ILE A 55 0.14 -29.19 -1.06
C ILE A 55 -0.93 -29.98 -1.84
N GLN A 56 -1.13 -31.25 -1.52
CA GLN A 56 -2.13 -32.12 -2.13
C GLN A 56 -3.56 -31.64 -1.84
N ASP A 57 -3.84 -31.21 -0.60
CA ASP A 57 -5.17 -30.70 -0.24
C ASP A 57 -5.51 -29.43 -1.04
N VAL A 58 -4.58 -28.47 -1.07
CA VAL A 58 -4.72 -27.21 -1.84
C VAL A 58 -4.92 -27.51 -3.32
N ARG A 59 -4.10 -28.40 -3.92
CA ARG A 59 -4.24 -28.83 -5.31
C ARG A 59 -5.62 -29.44 -5.57
N ARG A 60 -6.13 -30.29 -4.67
CA ARG A 60 -7.44 -30.96 -4.81
C ARG A 60 -8.61 -29.98 -4.69
N ARG A 61 -8.56 -28.99 -3.79
CA ARG A 61 -9.54 -27.88 -3.76
C ARG A 61 -9.54 -27.08 -5.07
N VAL A 62 -8.36 -26.67 -5.55
CA VAL A 62 -8.24 -25.83 -6.75
C VAL A 62 -8.71 -26.59 -8.01
N ALA A 63 -8.33 -27.87 -8.15
CA ALA A 63 -8.81 -28.73 -9.23
C ALA A 63 -10.34 -28.83 -9.25
N ARG A 64 -10.97 -29.14 -8.11
CA ARG A 64 -12.43 -29.20 -7.97
C ARG A 64 -13.11 -27.88 -8.34
N ALA A 65 -12.57 -26.77 -7.84
CA ALA A 65 -13.14 -25.44 -8.06
C ALA A 65 -13.13 -25.04 -9.54
N LEU A 66 -12.06 -25.35 -10.27
CA LEU A 66 -11.95 -25.04 -11.70
C LEU A 66 -12.65 -26.07 -12.60
N ALA A 67 -12.86 -27.30 -12.11
CA ALA A 67 -13.68 -28.30 -12.79
C ALA A 67 -15.19 -28.04 -12.65
N ALA A 68 -15.62 -27.28 -11.63
CA ALA A 68 -17.04 -27.01 -11.37
C ALA A 68 -17.78 -26.23 -12.48
N VAL A 69 -17.06 -25.60 -13.42
CA VAL A 69 -17.64 -24.93 -14.61
C VAL A 69 -17.64 -25.82 -15.87
N GLU A 70 -17.23 -27.08 -15.76
CA GLU A 70 -17.24 -28.03 -16.87
C GLU A 70 -18.58 -28.78 -17.00
N ALA A 71 -18.83 -29.34 -18.19
CA ALA A 71 -19.98 -30.20 -18.44
C ALA A 71 -19.88 -31.57 -17.73
N ASP A 72 -18.66 -32.02 -17.42
CA ASP A 72 -18.37 -33.22 -16.61
C ASP A 72 -17.30 -32.87 -15.54
N PRO A 73 -17.71 -32.27 -14.40
CA PRO A 73 -16.78 -31.87 -13.35
C PRO A 73 -15.97 -33.03 -12.76
N PRO A 74 -16.51 -34.24 -12.49
CA PRO A 74 -15.71 -35.36 -11.99
C PRO A 74 -14.58 -35.79 -12.92
N ALA A 75 -14.83 -35.87 -14.23
CA ALA A 75 -13.78 -36.24 -15.19
C ALA A 75 -12.67 -35.17 -15.29
N TRP A 76 -13.02 -33.89 -15.17
CA TRP A 76 -12.04 -32.80 -15.21
C TRP A 76 -11.34 -32.54 -13.87
N GLU A 77 -11.96 -32.81 -12.72
CA GLU A 77 -11.30 -32.68 -11.40
C GLU A 77 -10.03 -33.52 -11.33
N GLU A 78 -10.07 -34.78 -11.80
CA GLU A 78 -8.88 -35.64 -11.76
C GLU A 78 -7.81 -35.21 -12.77
N ARG A 79 -8.20 -34.82 -13.99
CA ARG A 79 -7.24 -34.32 -14.99
C ARG A 79 -6.57 -33.02 -14.55
N PHE A 80 -7.33 -32.13 -13.90
CA PHE A 80 -6.82 -30.88 -13.33
C PHE A 80 -5.92 -31.16 -12.12
N TYR A 81 -6.30 -32.08 -11.23
CA TYR A 81 -5.44 -32.48 -10.12
C TYR A 81 -4.12 -33.09 -10.62
N GLN A 82 -4.17 -33.97 -11.62
CA GLN A 82 -2.98 -34.58 -12.21
C GLN A 82 -2.06 -33.52 -12.85
N ALA A 83 -2.59 -32.59 -13.65
CA ALA A 83 -1.78 -31.49 -14.21
C ALA A 83 -1.13 -30.61 -13.12
N LEU A 84 -1.84 -30.36 -12.01
CA LEU A 84 -1.27 -29.66 -10.85
C LEU A 84 -0.15 -30.45 -10.19
N VAL A 85 -0.22 -31.78 -10.17
CA VAL A 85 0.82 -32.69 -9.65
C VAL A 85 2.03 -32.75 -10.59
N ASP A 86 1.82 -32.90 -11.90
CA ASP A 86 2.86 -32.98 -12.93
C ASP A 86 3.72 -31.70 -13.02
N GLY A 87 3.15 -30.54 -12.70
CA GLY A 87 3.93 -29.31 -12.53
C GLY A 87 3.19 -27.99 -12.75
N PHE A 88 1.89 -27.99 -13.09
CA PHE A 88 1.15 -26.74 -13.23
C PHE A 88 0.88 -26.06 -11.88
N ILE A 89 1.18 -24.77 -11.80
CA ILE A 89 1.02 -23.93 -10.62
C ILE A 89 0.23 -22.69 -11.02
N PRO A 90 -1.08 -22.62 -10.68
CA PRO A 90 -1.91 -21.44 -10.93
C PRO A 90 -1.38 -20.17 -10.23
N GLY A 91 -1.82 -19.02 -10.72
CA GLY A 91 -1.58 -17.73 -10.10
C GLY A 91 -1.93 -17.71 -8.60
N GLY A 92 -1.18 -16.92 -7.84
CA GLY A 92 -1.29 -16.88 -6.38
C GLY A 92 -2.68 -16.49 -5.85
N ARG A 93 -3.52 -15.80 -6.65
CA ARG A 93 -4.92 -15.55 -6.29
C ARG A 93 -5.80 -16.79 -6.47
N ILE A 94 -5.70 -17.49 -7.61
CA ILE A 94 -6.37 -18.78 -7.85
C ILE A 94 -6.09 -19.77 -6.70
N ASN A 95 -4.82 -20.03 -6.40
CA ASN A 95 -4.43 -20.98 -5.34
C ASN A 95 -4.97 -20.60 -3.95
N SER A 96 -5.06 -19.30 -3.65
CA SER A 96 -5.50 -18.81 -2.34
C SER A 96 -7.02 -18.72 -2.16
N ALA A 97 -7.81 -18.63 -3.24
CA ALA A 97 -9.24 -18.29 -3.18
C ALA A 97 -10.17 -19.24 -3.95
N ALA A 98 -9.69 -19.99 -4.95
CA ALA A 98 -10.53 -20.94 -5.67
C ALA A 98 -11.05 -22.05 -4.72
N GLY A 99 -12.36 -22.32 -4.77
CA GLY A 99 -13.02 -23.28 -3.89
C GLY A 99 -13.18 -22.82 -2.43
N THR A 100 -13.19 -21.52 -2.19
CA THR A 100 -13.41 -20.91 -0.87
C THR A 100 -14.65 -20.01 -0.88
N GLU A 101 -15.18 -19.65 0.29
CA GLU A 101 -16.30 -18.71 0.42
C GLU A 101 -15.89 -17.23 0.21
N LEU A 102 -14.59 -16.96 0.05
CA LEU A 102 -14.03 -15.61 -0.07
C LEU A 102 -14.53 -14.93 -1.35
N GLN A 103 -15.14 -13.75 -1.19
CA GLN A 103 -15.56 -12.87 -2.30
C GLN A 103 -14.36 -12.09 -2.90
N ALA A 104 -13.27 -12.81 -3.15
CA ALA A 104 -12.05 -12.32 -3.77
C ALA A 104 -12.00 -12.72 -5.25
N THR A 105 -11.30 -11.95 -6.07
CA THR A 105 -11.09 -12.32 -7.47
C THR A 105 -9.96 -13.34 -7.58
N LEU A 106 -10.09 -14.29 -8.52
CA LEU A 106 -9.03 -15.26 -8.85
C LEU A 106 -7.94 -14.63 -9.75
N ILE A 107 -8.25 -13.50 -10.38
CA ILE A 107 -7.36 -12.74 -11.28
C ILE A 107 -6.24 -12.07 -10.46
N ASN A 108 -5.01 -12.11 -10.95
CA ASN A 108 -3.86 -11.55 -10.23
C ASN A 108 -3.80 -10.01 -10.30
N CYS A 109 -3.97 -9.43 -11.49
CA CYS A 109 -3.86 -7.98 -11.73
C CYS A 109 -4.79 -7.50 -12.87
N PHE A 110 -4.89 -6.18 -13.05
CA PHE A 110 -5.69 -5.52 -14.09
C PHE A 110 -4.97 -4.26 -14.62
N VAL A 111 -5.43 -3.72 -15.74
CA VAL A 111 -5.17 -2.31 -16.14
C VAL A 111 -6.47 -1.52 -16.12
N GLN A 112 -6.42 -0.30 -15.58
CA GLN A 112 -7.56 0.56 -15.32
C GLN A 112 -7.42 1.88 -16.10
N PRO A 113 -8.39 2.27 -16.94
CA PRO A 113 -8.37 3.55 -17.64
C PRO A 113 -8.47 4.75 -16.68
N VAL A 114 -7.77 5.84 -17.03
CA VAL A 114 -7.87 7.16 -16.38
C VAL A 114 -8.10 8.23 -17.45
N GLY A 115 -9.15 9.04 -17.27
CA GLY A 115 -9.55 10.13 -18.17
C GLY A 115 -9.23 11.52 -17.64
N ASP A 116 -9.08 12.50 -18.55
CA ASP A 116 -8.76 13.90 -18.25
C ASP A 116 -9.97 14.71 -17.74
N SER A 117 -10.49 14.31 -16.58
CA SER A 117 -11.62 14.93 -15.89
C SER A 117 -11.57 14.55 -14.41
N VAL A 118 -12.08 15.41 -13.52
CA VAL A 118 -12.14 15.09 -12.08
C VAL A 118 -13.11 13.93 -11.82
N SER A 119 -14.30 13.96 -12.44
CA SER A 119 -15.41 13.05 -12.11
C SER A 119 -16.18 12.52 -13.31
N SER A 120 -16.34 13.29 -14.40
CA SER A 120 -17.06 12.84 -15.59
C SER A 120 -16.21 11.91 -16.47
N THR A 121 -16.84 10.96 -17.14
CA THR A 121 -16.22 10.18 -18.23
C THR A 121 -15.86 11.11 -19.39
N LYS A 122 -14.66 10.93 -19.95
CA LYS A 122 -14.15 11.68 -21.12
C LYS A 122 -13.47 10.70 -22.07
N ASP A 123 -13.77 10.80 -23.37
CA ASP A 123 -13.17 9.96 -24.43
C ASP A 123 -13.27 8.44 -24.15
N GLY A 124 -14.38 8.02 -23.53
CA GLY A 124 -14.64 6.64 -23.10
C GLY A 124 -14.03 6.22 -21.77
N LYS A 125 -13.09 6.99 -21.20
CA LYS A 125 -12.40 6.68 -19.93
C LYS A 125 -13.03 7.41 -18.73
N PRO A 126 -13.18 6.78 -17.56
CA PRO A 126 -13.73 7.41 -16.36
C PRO A 126 -12.83 8.57 -15.87
N GLY A 127 -13.43 9.59 -15.25
CA GLY A 127 -12.68 10.66 -14.59
C GLY A 127 -11.82 10.14 -13.44
N ILE A 128 -10.81 10.92 -13.04
CA ILE A 128 -9.76 10.55 -12.08
C ILE A 128 -10.32 9.92 -10.79
N TYR A 129 -11.34 10.51 -10.17
CA TYR A 129 -11.93 9.96 -8.95
C TYR A 129 -12.84 8.74 -9.20
N GLY A 130 -13.38 8.58 -10.42
CA GLY A 130 -14.07 7.36 -10.84
C GLY A 130 -13.09 6.20 -11.04
N ALA A 131 -11.98 6.44 -11.73
CA ALA A 131 -10.89 5.48 -11.89
C ALA A 131 -10.28 5.07 -10.54
N LEU A 132 -10.17 6.02 -9.59
CA LEU A 132 -9.73 5.75 -8.21
C LEU A 132 -10.69 4.82 -7.45
N LEU A 133 -12.00 5.03 -7.58
CA LEU A 133 -13.03 4.17 -6.97
C LEU A 133 -13.02 2.76 -7.58
N GLU A 134 -12.97 2.67 -8.92
CA GLU A 134 -12.89 1.42 -9.67
C GLU A 134 -11.61 0.62 -9.32
N ALA A 135 -10.48 1.31 -9.15
CA ALA A 135 -9.23 0.71 -8.68
C ALA A 135 -9.29 0.27 -7.21
N ALA A 136 -9.87 1.07 -6.32
CA ALA A 136 -9.99 0.73 -4.90
C ALA A 136 -10.84 -0.54 -4.70
N GLU A 137 -11.93 -0.70 -5.44
CA GLU A 137 -12.74 -1.93 -5.43
C GLU A 137 -11.97 -3.14 -6.01
N THR A 138 -11.22 -2.92 -7.08
CA THR A 138 -10.35 -3.95 -7.69
C THR A 138 -9.27 -4.43 -6.70
N MET A 139 -8.59 -3.50 -6.02
CA MET A 139 -7.59 -3.80 -4.99
C MET A 139 -8.22 -4.46 -3.77
N ARG A 140 -9.40 -4.03 -3.30
CA ARG A 140 -10.13 -4.65 -2.19
C ARG A 140 -10.40 -6.14 -2.45
N ARG A 141 -10.81 -6.51 -3.67
CA ARG A 141 -11.01 -7.93 -4.06
C ARG A 141 -9.71 -8.69 -4.37
N GLY A 142 -8.57 -8.02 -4.41
CA GLY A 142 -7.24 -8.65 -4.48
C GLY A 142 -6.40 -8.32 -5.72
N GLY A 143 -6.93 -7.62 -6.72
CA GLY A 143 -6.20 -7.33 -7.96
C GLY A 143 -5.20 -6.18 -7.80
N GLY A 144 -3.95 -6.38 -8.23
CA GLY A 144 -3.03 -5.26 -8.48
C GLY A 144 -3.43 -4.47 -9.73
N VAL A 145 -3.13 -3.17 -9.82
CA VAL A 145 -3.71 -2.29 -10.86
C VAL A 145 -2.66 -1.43 -11.56
N GLY A 146 -2.61 -1.50 -12.89
CA GLY A 146 -1.80 -0.59 -13.73
C GLY A 146 -2.64 0.51 -14.39
N TYR A 147 -2.02 1.65 -14.68
CA TYR A 147 -2.65 2.81 -15.31
C TYR A 147 -1.74 3.47 -16.35
N ASP A 148 -2.36 4.10 -17.37
CA ASP A 148 -1.73 5.17 -18.15
C ASP A 148 -2.20 6.52 -17.61
N PHE A 149 -1.28 7.34 -17.11
CA PHE A 149 -1.59 8.68 -16.61
C PHE A 149 -1.43 9.78 -17.69
N SER A 150 -0.95 9.44 -18.90
CA SER A 150 -0.55 10.40 -19.95
C SER A 150 -1.70 11.22 -20.54
N ARG A 151 -2.95 10.87 -20.22
CA ARG A 151 -4.12 11.67 -20.58
C ARG A 151 -4.36 12.85 -19.66
N ILE A 152 -4.03 12.75 -18.37
CA ILE A 152 -4.26 13.85 -17.42
C ILE A 152 -3.43 15.05 -17.88
N ARG A 153 -4.09 16.19 -18.11
CA ARG A 153 -3.41 17.38 -18.62
C ARG A 153 -2.21 17.82 -17.74
N PRO A 154 -1.16 18.39 -18.33
CA PRO A 154 0.03 18.79 -17.60
C PRO A 154 -0.22 19.80 -16.47
N LYS A 155 0.71 19.82 -15.53
CA LYS A 155 0.87 20.86 -14.51
C LYS A 155 0.91 22.24 -15.16
N GLY A 156 0.08 23.16 -14.68
CA GLY A 156 -0.05 24.51 -15.28
C GLY A 156 -0.96 24.62 -16.51
N ALA A 157 -1.43 23.51 -17.09
CA ALA A 157 -2.39 23.54 -18.21
C ALA A 157 -3.72 24.19 -17.80
N PHE A 158 -4.43 24.79 -18.76
CA PHE A 158 -5.62 25.58 -18.45
C PHE A 158 -6.85 24.70 -18.13
N VAL A 159 -7.62 25.11 -17.12
CA VAL A 159 -8.88 24.48 -16.71
C VAL A 159 -10.03 25.47 -16.91
N ALA A 160 -10.67 25.42 -18.08
CA ALA A 160 -11.63 26.42 -18.51
C ALA A 160 -12.82 26.64 -17.55
N GLY A 161 -13.35 25.58 -16.94
CA GLY A 161 -14.51 25.65 -16.04
C GLY A 161 -14.25 26.37 -14.71
N THR A 162 -12.99 26.43 -14.26
CA THR A 162 -12.55 27.11 -13.02
C THR A 162 -11.64 28.31 -13.28
N GLN A 163 -11.26 28.53 -14.54
CA GLN A 163 -10.22 29.46 -15.00
C GLN A 163 -8.86 29.28 -14.29
N SER A 164 -8.60 28.07 -13.76
CA SER A 164 -7.41 27.74 -12.97
C SER A 164 -6.32 27.05 -13.79
N ALA A 165 -5.16 26.83 -13.16
CA ALA A 165 -4.18 25.84 -13.59
C ALA A 165 -4.60 24.43 -13.15
N ALA A 166 -4.06 23.41 -13.82
CA ALA A 166 -4.13 22.00 -13.42
C ALA A 166 -2.90 21.55 -12.61
N SER A 167 -3.06 20.51 -11.80
CA SER A 167 -2.02 19.99 -10.90
C SER A 167 -1.04 18.99 -11.54
N GLY A 168 -1.33 18.49 -12.75
CA GLY A 168 -0.56 17.44 -13.43
C GLY A 168 -0.83 16.01 -12.91
N PRO A 169 -0.44 14.96 -13.66
CA PRO A 169 -0.71 13.56 -13.32
C PRO A 169 -0.10 13.15 -11.97
N ILE A 170 1.14 13.57 -11.68
CA ILE A 170 1.89 13.16 -10.48
C ILE A 170 1.16 13.58 -9.19
N SER A 171 0.50 14.75 -9.21
CA SER A 171 -0.33 15.20 -8.09
C SER A 171 -1.53 14.29 -7.82
N TYR A 172 -2.06 13.63 -8.84
CA TYR A 172 -3.15 12.65 -8.69
C TYR A 172 -2.61 11.24 -8.39
N MET A 173 -1.45 10.85 -8.93
CA MET A 173 -0.79 9.59 -8.58
C MET A 173 -0.59 9.46 -7.06
N ARG A 174 -0.22 10.54 -6.37
CA ARG A 174 -0.12 10.58 -4.90
C ARG A 174 -1.45 10.25 -4.20
N VAL A 175 -2.61 10.55 -4.78
CA VAL A 175 -3.93 10.16 -4.24
C VAL A 175 -4.17 8.66 -4.40
N PHE A 176 -3.78 8.07 -5.54
CA PHE A 176 -3.86 6.62 -5.78
C PHE A 176 -2.89 5.83 -4.87
N ASP A 177 -1.70 6.38 -4.60
CA ASP A 177 -0.72 5.80 -3.67
C ASP A 177 -1.25 5.75 -2.22
N GLN A 178 -1.84 6.85 -1.74
CA GLN A 178 -2.45 6.90 -0.40
C GLN A 178 -3.72 6.05 -0.29
N SER A 179 -4.49 5.92 -1.37
CA SER A 179 -5.62 4.96 -1.43
C SER A 179 -5.12 3.51 -1.32
N CYS A 180 -4.11 3.12 -2.10
CA CYS A 180 -3.49 1.80 -2.02
C CYS A 180 -2.85 1.51 -0.64
N SER A 181 -2.28 2.53 0.02
CA SER A 181 -1.78 2.45 1.39
C SER A 181 -2.88 2.19 2.43
N THR A 182 -4.13 2.52 2.10
CA THR A 182 -5.30 2.40 2.99
C THR A 182 -6.11 1.12 2.72
N VAL A 183 -6.12 0.63 1.48
CA VAL A 183 -6.86 -0.57 1.07
C VAL A 183 -6.01 -1.83 1.30
N GLU A 184 -6.22 -2.49 2.44
CA GLU A 184 -5.77 -3.88 2.62
C GLU A 184 -6.50 -4.76 1.60
N SER A 185 -5.76 -5.35 0.65
CA SER A 185 -6.32 -6.28 -0.33
C SER A 185 -6.73 -7.58 0.36
N ALA A 186 -7.75 -8.29 -0.14
CA ALA A 186 -8.20 -9.54 0.48
C ALA A 186 -7.04 -10.51 0.84
N GLY A 187 -6.82 -10.74 2.14
CA GLY A 187 -5.70 -11.52 2.70
C GLY A 187 -4.54 -10.66 3.22
N SER A 188 -3.44 -11.29 3.66
CA SER A 188 -2.27 -10.61 4.25
C SER A 188 -1.34 -9.91 3.22
N ARG A 189 -1.89 -9.34 2.15
CA ARG A 189 -1.14 -8.73 1.04
C ARG A 189 -1.47 -7.25 0.88
N ARG A 190 -0.43 -6.39 0.87
CA ARG A 190 -0.53 -4.99 0.42
C ARG A 190 -0.94 -4.94 -1.06
N GLY A 191 -1.59 -3.84 -1.46
CA GLY A 191 -1.79 -3.54 -2.88
C GLY A 191 -0.46 -3.25 -3.60
N ALA A 192 -0.47 -3.35 -4.92
CA ALA A 192 0.66 -3.03 -5.79
C ALA A 192 0.13 -2.44 -7.10
N GLN A 193 0.78 -1.40 -7.61
CA GLN A 193 0.30 -0.62 -8.75
C GLN A 193 1.39 -0.44 -9.82
N MET A 194 0.99 -0.15 -11.07
CA MET A 194 1.89 0.32 -12.14
C MET A 194 1.46 1.72 -12.60
N GLY A 195 2.39 2.67 -12.59
CA GLY A 195 2.18 4.01 -13.13
C GLY A 195 3.00 4.19 -14.42
N VAL A 196 2.31 4.33 -15.55
CA VAL A 196 2.94 4.64 -16.85
C VAL A 196 2.68 6.08 -17.24
N LEU A 197 3.73 6.75 -17.74
CA LEU A 197 3.64 8.04 -18.41
C LEU A 197 4.46 8.01 -19.70
N ARG A 198 3.92 8.53 -20.80
CA ARG A 198 4.59 8.56 -22.11
C ARG A 198 5.78 9.52 -22.12
N VAL A 199 6.79 9.16 -22.93
CA VAL A 199 8.02 9.93 -23.14
C VAL A 199 7.82 11.31 -23.80
N ASP A 200 6.65 11.56 -24.37
CA ASP A 200 6.25 12.86 -24.94
C ASP A 200 5.32 13.69 -24.04
N HIS A 201 4.99 13.24 -22.83
CA HIS A 201 4.19 14.03 -21.89
C HIS A 201 4.99 15.20 -21.28
N PRO A 202 4.47 16.44 -21.20
CA PRO A 202 5.20 17.60 -20.67
C PRO A 202 5.74 17.47 -19.25
N ASP A 203 5.07 16.70 -18.38
CA ASP A 203 5.53 16.43 -17.02
C ASP A 203 6.45 15.19 -16.91
N VAL A 204 6.99 14.66 -18.02
CA VAL A 204 7.84 13.45 -18.01
C VAL A 204 9.10 13.60 -17.17
N LEU A 205 9.72 14.78 -17.15
CA LEU A 205 10.93 15.02 -16.34
C LEU A 205 10.63 15.02 -14.83
N ASP A 206 9.54 15.67 -14.41
CA ASP A 206 9.04 15.58 -13.03
C ASP A 206 8.72 14.10 -12.67
N PHE A 207 8.14 13.33 -13.60
CA PHE A 207 7.76 11.93 -13.39
C PHE A 207 8.97 11.00 -13.22
N ILE A 208 10.03 11.15 -14.01
CA ILE A 208 11.27 10.37 -13.89
C ILE A 208 11.92 10.56 -12.51
N HIS A 209 11.60 11.63 -11.79
CA HIS A 209 12.19 11.95 -10.48
C HIS A 209 11.19 11.87 -9.31
N ALA A 210 9.92 11.55 -9.56
CA ALA A 210 8.81 11.69 -8.60
C ALA A 210 8.90 10.80 -7.34
N LYS A 211 9.78 9.80 -7.32
CA LYS A 211 10.03 8.90 -6.16
C LYS A 211 11.19 9.34 -5.26
N ARG A 212 12.00 10.33 -5.65
CA ARG A 212 13.21 10.75 -4.91
C ARG A 212 12.90 11.38 -3.54
N ASP A 213 11.65 11.76 -3.30
CA ASP A 213 11.15 12.29 -2.02
C ASP A 213 10.61 11.20 -1.08
N GLY A 214 10.66 9.92 -1.48
CA GLY A 214 10.10 8.81 -0.71
C GLY A 214 8.58 8.64 -0.84
N SER A 215 7.91 9.37 -1.75
CA SER A 215 6.49 9.18 -2.08
C SER A 215 6.28 8.09 -3.14
N LEU A 216 5.01 7.79 -3.48
CA LEU A 216 4.63 6.81 -4.52
C LEU A 216 5.13 5.37 -4.27
N THR A 217 5.31 4.98 -3.00
CA THR A 217 5.95 3.69 -2.62
C THR A 217 5.13 2.45 -2.96
N ASN A 218 3.84 2.58 -3.28
CA ASN A 218 2.98 1.45 -3.69
C ASN A 218 2.91 1.28 -5.23
N PHE A 219 3.54 2.17 -5.99
CA PHE A 219 3.69 2.07 -7.43
C PHE A 219 5.02 1.40 -7.80
N ASN A 220 5.04 0.63 -8.87
CA ASN A 220 6.18 0.56 -9.79
C ASN A 220 5.96 1.64 -10.86
N MET A 221 7.03 2.31 -11.31
CA MET A 221 6.95 3.37 -12.31
C MET A 221 7.66 2.99 -13.61
N SER A 222 7.10 3.38 -14.75
CA SER A 222 7.72 3.14 -16.06
C SER A 222 7.41 4.24 -17.09
N VAL A 223 8.39 4.55 -17.94
CA VAL A 223 8.21 5.47 -19.07
C VAL A 223 7.74 4.69 -20.30
N GLY A 224 6.65 5.13 -20.90
CA GLY A 224 6.13 4.63 -22.17
C GLY A 224 6.89 5.24 -23.35
N VAL A 225 7.82 4.48 -23.93
CA VAL A 225 8.75 4.90 -24.99
C VAL A 225 8.24 4.45 -26.37
N THR A 226 8.50 5.26 -27.39
CA THR A 226 8.17 5.02 -28.80
C THR A 226 9.41 4.74 -29.64
N ASP A 227 9.26 4.03 -30.77
CA ASP A 227 10.34 3.79 -31.74
C ASP A 227 10.85 5.14 -32.30
N GLY A 228 9.95 6.11 -32.50
CA GLY A 228 10.31 7.47 -32.93
C GLY A 228 11.15 8.24 -31.93
N PHE A 229 10.91 8.07 -30.62
CA PHE A 229 11.78 8.65 -29.59
C PHE A 229 13.17 8.02 -29.63
N MET A 230 13.26 6.68 -29.67
CA MET A 230 14.56 5.98 -29.70
C MET A 230 15.40 6.34 -30.94
N GLN A 231 14.75 6.51 -32.10
CA GLN A 231 15.39 7.04 -33.31
C GLN A 231 15.92 8.48 -33.12
N ALA A 232 15.17 9.34 -32.42
CA ALA A 232 15.64 10.68 -32.07
C ALA A 232 16.80 10.66 -31.05
N VAL A 233 16.81 9.75 -30.07
CA VAL A 233 17.97 9.57 -29.16
C VAL A 233 19.21 9.12 -29.93
N GLU A 234 19.07 8.15 -30.84
CA GLU A 234 20.19 7.65 -31.66
C GLU A 234 20.77 8.76 -32.55
N SER A 235 19.91 9.52 -33.24
CA SER A 235 20.30 10.60 -34.17
C SER A 235 20.63 11.96 -33.55
N ASP A 236 20.54 12.10 -32.22
CA ASP A 236 20.61 13.40 -31.50
C ASP A 236 19.56 14.42 -31.96
N GLY A 237 18.39 13.92 -32.33
CA GLY A 237 17.22 14.70 -32.73
C GLY A 237 16.59 15.49 -31.58
N ASP A 238 15.83 16.50 -31.96
CA ASP A 238 14.94 17.21 -31.04
C ASP A 238 13.69 16.36 -30.78
N TRP A 239 13.16 16.45 -29.57
CA TRP A 239 11.90 15.85 -29.16
C TRP A 239 10.96 16.94 -28.63
N GLU A 240 9.68 16.83 -28.95
CA GLU A 240 8.68 17.81 -28.54
C GLU A 240 7.74 17.20 -27.51
N LEU A 241 7.64 17.87 -26.36
CA LEU A 241 6.69 17.51 -25.32
C LEU A 241 5.33 18.10 -25.62
N VAL A 242 4.28 17.28 -25.60
CA VAL A 242 2.99 17.57 -26.21
C VAL A 242 1.78 17.09 -25.40
N HIS A 243 0.66 17.83 -25.49
CA HIS A 243 -0.63 17.37 -24.97
C HIS A 243 -1.83 17.89 -25.78
N SER A 244 -2.95 17.18 -25.70
CA SER A 244 -4.24 17.55 -26.33
C SER A 244 -4.89 18.82 -25.77
N VAL A 245 -4.45 19.29 -24.59
CA VAL A 245 -4.91 20.53 -23.95
C VAL A 245 -3.84 21.60 -24.13
N ALA A 246 -4.25 22.84 -24.44
CA ALA A 246 -3.30 23.91 -24.70
C ALA A 246 -2.51 24.35 -23.44
N PRO A 247 -1.20 24.67 -23.58
CA PRO A 247 -0.44 25.32 -22.53
C PRO A 247 -0.96 26.74 -22.27
N ARG A 248 -0.76 27.23 -21.04
CA ARG A 248 -1.09 28.62 -20.68
C ARG A 248 -0.02 29.58 -21.20
N VAL A 249 -0.22 30.12 -22.40
CA VAL A 249 0.66 31.13 -23.00
C VAL A 249 0.37 32.56 -22.50
N PRO A 250 1.36 33.49 -22.56
CA PRO A 250 1.15 34.92 -22.32
C PRO A 250 0.14 35.56 -23.29
N ALA A 251 -0.52 36.63 -22.84
CA ALA A 251 -1.47 37.37 -23.67
C ALA A 251 -0.79 37.94 -24.94
N GLY A 252 -1.41 37.69 -26.11
CA GLY A 252 -0.87 38.07 -27.41
C GLY A 252 -0.07 36.98 -28.13
N GLN A 253 0.26 35.88 -27.47
CA GLN A 253 0.79 34.67 -28.10
C GLN A 253 -0.32 33.64 -28.35
N GLN A 254 -0.14 32.77 -29.34
CA GLN A 254 -0.98 31.58 -29.55
C GLN A 254 -0.15 30.33 -29.22
N PRO A 255 -0.74 29.30 -28.59
CA PRO A 255 -0.05 28.04 -28.36
C PRO A 255 0.17 27.31 -29.69
N GLU A 256 1.37 26.81 -29.92
CA GLU A 256 1.69 26.06 -31.13
C GLU A 256 0.96 24.71 -31.13
N GLN A 257 0.27 24.39 -32.23
CA GLN A 257 -0.47 23.14 -32.40
C GLN A 257 0.00 22.43 -33.67
N ARG A 258 0.30 21.14 -33.56
CA ARG A 258 0.60 20.24 -34.67
C ARG A 258 -0.64 19.92 -35.50
N ALA A 259 -0.41 19.38 -36.70
CA ALA A 259 -1.46 18.84 -37.57
C ALA A 259 -2.21 17.61 -37.00
N ASP A 260 -1.65 16.94 -35.98
CA ASP A 260 -2.30 15.85 -35.23
C ASP A 260 -3.24 16.35 -34.10
N GLY A 261 -3.34 17.68 -33.92
CA GLY A 261 -4.12 18.32 -32.88
C GLY A 261 -3.45 18.44 -31.51
N GLN A 262 -2.21 17.94 -31.34
CA GLN A 262 -1.45 18.11 -30.10
C GLN A 262 -0.83 19.52 -30.01
N TYR A 263 -0.84 20.12 -28.82
CA TYR A 263 -0.15 21.37 -28.54
C TYR A 263 1.27 21.11 -28.04
N VAL A 264 2.24 21.88 -28.55
CA VAL A 264 3.65 21.80 -28.12
C VAL A 264 3.85 22.65 -26.87
N TYR A 265 4.36 22.02 -25.80
CA TYR A 265 4.69 22.68 -24.53
C TYR A 265 6.16 23.10 -24.47
N ARG A 266 7.07 22.23 -24.93
CA ARG A 266 8.52 22.47 -24.93
C ARG A 266 9.19 21.60 -26.00
N ARG A 267 10.29 22.10 -26.58
CA ARG A 267 11.24 21.29 -27.36
C ARG A 267 12.51 21.07 -26.53
N VAL A 268 13.04 19.86 -26.57
CA VAL A 268 14.23 19.39 -25.83
C VAL A 268 15.06 18.49 -26.73
N LYS A 269 16.29 18.14 -26.36
CA LYS A 269 16.98 17.02 -27.03
C LYS A 269 16.38 15.70 -26.58
N ALA A 270 16.19 14.74 -27.47
CA ALA A 270 15.76 13.39 -27.09
C ALA A 270 16.73 12.77 -26.06
N ARG A 271 18.03 13.04 -26.23
CA ARG A 271 19.10 12.66 -25.28
C ARG A 271 18.99 13.34 -23.90
N GLU A 272 18.39 14.53 -23.79
CA GLU A 272 18.16 15.21 -22.49
C GLU A 272 17.21 14.40 -21.61
N ILE A 273 16.12 13.88 -22.20
CA ILE A 273 15.17 12.99 -21.51
C ILE A 273 15.83 11.62 -21.25
N TRP A 274 16.48 11.05 -22.27
CA TRP A 274 17.05 9.70 -22.15
C TRP A 274 18.13 9.60 -21.06
N SER A 275 19.06 10.55 -20.98
CA SER A 275 20.06 10.57 -19.91
C SER A 275 19.41 10.62 -18.53
N GLN A 276 18.36 11.42 -18.33
CA GLN A 276 17.64 11.48 -17.05
C GLN A 276 16.92 10.17 -16.68
N ILE A 277 16.35 9.44 -17.66
CA ILE A 277 15.82 8.08 -17.45
C ILE A 277 16.97 7.17 -17.00
N MET A 278 18.05 7.10 -17.77
CA MET A 278 19.18 6.20 -17.51
C MET A 278 19.87 6.49 -16.17
N GLU A 279 20.12 7.76 -15.85
CA GLU A 279 20.67 8.20 -14.56
C GLU A 279 19.74 7.88 -13.39
N SER A 280 18.42 8.01 -13.57
CA SER A 280 17.48 7.64 -12.52
C SER A 280 17.50 6.13 -12.29
N THR A 281 17.36 5.32 -13.34
CA THR A 281 17.27 3.86 -13.25
C THR A 281 18.59 3.22 -12.80
N TYR A 282 19.75 3.78 -13.16
CA TYR A 282 21.06 3.30 -12.69
C TYR A 282 21.27 3.49 -11.18
N ASN A 283 20.66 4.53 -10.60
CA ASN A 283 20.81 4.89 -9.18
C ASN A 283 19.64 4.41 -8.30
N HIS A 284 18.43 4.28 -8.85
CA HIS A 284 17.19 4.03 -8.10
C HIS A 284 16.37 2.85 -8.64
N ALA A 285 16.87 2.09 -9.62
CA ALA A 285 16.17 1.01 -10.35
C ALA A 285 14.86 1.42 -11.06
N GLU A 286 14.49 2.69 -11.02
CA GLU A 286 13.27 3.24 -11.61
C GLU A 286 13.49 4.64 -12.25
N PRO A 287 12.67 5.02 -13.25
CA PRO A 287 11.57 4.24 -13.84
C PRO A 287 12.05 3.14 -14.79
N GLY A 288 11.25 2.08 -14.94
CA GLY A 288 11.44 1.07 -16.00
C GLY A 288 11.09 1.63 -17.39
N VAL A 289 11.36 0.86 -18.45
CA VAL A 289 11.07 1.26 -19.84
C VAL A 289 10.13 0.26 -20.51
N LEU A 290 9.04 0.78 -21.08
CA LEU A 290 8.05 0.03 -21.86
C LEU A 290 8.06 0.52 -23.32
N PHE A 291 8.32 -0.35 -24.28
CA PHE A 291 8.36 -0.01 -25.70
C PHE A 291 6.95 -0.11 -26.30
N LEU A 292 6.16 0.96 -26.16
CA LEU A 292 4.72 0.98 -26.46
C LEU A 292 4.41 0.61 -27.92
N ASP A 293 5.21 1.09 -28.88
CA ASP A 293 5.00 0.78 -30.29
C ASP A 293 5.23 -0.71 -30.57
N ARG A 294 6.24 -1.32 -29.93
CA ARG A 294 6.51 -2.75 -30.04
C ARG A 294 5.46 -3.61 -29.32
N ILE A 295 4.96 -3.15 -28.17
CA ILE A 295 3.82 -3.77 -27.47
C ILE A 295 2.58 -3.80 -28.36
N ASN A 296 2.25 -2.71 -29.06
CA ASN A 296 1.05 -2.62 -29.90
C ASN A 296 1.23 -3.30 -31.26
N GLU A 297 2.42 -3.25 -31.87
CA GLU A 297 2.73 -3.99 -33.10
C GLU A 297 2.60 -5.50 -32.89
N ASP A 298 3.11 -6.02 -31.77
CA ASP A 298 3.14 -7.46 -31.51
C ASP A 298 1.81 -8.02 -30.97
N ASN A 299 0.87 -7.16 -30.57
CA ASN A 299 -0.42 -7.53 -30.01
C ASN A 299 -1.27 -8.33 -31.02
N ASN A 300 -1.76 -9.51 -30.64
CA ASN A 300 -2.66 -10.31 -31.48
C ASN A 300 -3.98 -9.58 -31.81
N LEU A 301 -4.40 -8.62 -30.98
CA LEU A 301 -5.63 -7.85 -31.12
C LEU A 301 -5.42 -6.39 -31.57
N TRP A 302 -4.28 -6.06 -32.18
CA TRP A 302 -3.94 -4.72 -32.71
C TRP A 302 -5.04 -4.03 -33.54
N TYR A 303 -5.95 -4.81 -34.13
CA TYR A 303 -7.08 -4.35 -34.96
C TYR A 303 -8.32 -3.92 -34.16
N CYS A 304 -8.43 -4.27 -32.87
CA CYS A 304 -9.61 -3.95 -32.05
C CYS A 304 -9.29 -3.45 -30.63
N GLU A 305 -8.01 -3.29 -30.26
CA GLU A 305 -7.60 -2.66 -29.01
C GLU A 305 -6.28 -1.87 -29.15
N ARG A 306 -6.03 -0.98 -28.18
CA ARG A 306 -4.73 -0.34 -27.99
C ARG A 306 -4.27 -0.60 -26.55
N ILE A 307 -3.00 -0.93 -26.39
CA ILE A 307 -2.37 -1.14 -25.08
C ILE A 307 -1.55 0.10 -24.73
N GLU A 308 -1.75 0.63 -23.53
CA GLU A 308 -1.15 1.90 -23.09
C GLU A 308 -0.44 1.78 -21.73
N SER A 309 -0.63 0.66 -21.03
CA SER A 309 0.02 0.35 -19.74
C SER A 309 0.20 -1.17 -19.57
N THR A 310 0.92 -1.57 -18.53
CA THR A 310 1.06 -2.96 -18.09
C THR A 310 0.45 -3.13 -16.69
N ASN A 311 0.23 -4.36 -16.28
CA ASN A 311 0.07 -4.72 -14.88
C ASN A 311 1.34 -4.33 -14.03
N PRO A 312 1.26 -4.39 -12.67
CA PRO A 312 2.37 -4.09 -11.75
C PRO A 312 3.75 -4.68 -12.07
N CYS A 313 3.84 -5.89 -12.64
CA CYS A 313 5.11 -6.58 -12.86
C CYS A 313 5.59 -6.62 -14.33
N GLY A 314 4.83 -6.01 -15.26
CA GLY A 314 5.23 -5.80 -16.66
C GLY A 314 4.98 -6.97 -17.63
N GLU A 315 4.65 -8.16 -17.15
CA GLU A 315 4.43 -9.38 -17.95
C GLU A 315 3.12 -9.37 -18.75
N GLN A 316 2.15 -8.56 -18.34
CA GLN A 316 0.87 -8.38 -19.02
C GLN A 316 0.69 -6.91 -19.43
N PRO A 317 1.11 -6.55 -20.65
CA PRO A 317 0.61 -5.37 -21.36
C PRO A 317 -0.88 -5.57 -21.66
N LEU A 318 -1.72 -4.65 -21.21
CA LEU A 318 -3.17 -4.82 -21.19
C LEU A 318 -3.92 -3.60 -21.74
N PRO A 319 -5.06 -3.82 -22.42
CA PRO A 319 -6.02 -2.77 -22.75
C PRO A 319 -6.74 -2.27 -21.49
N ASP A 320 -7.55 -1.21 -21.65
CA ASP A 320 -8.45 -0.72 -20.60
C ASP A 320 -9.37 -1.84 -20.07
N TYR A 321 -9.43 -1.98 -18.73
CA TYR A 321 -10.15 -3.04 -18.03
C TYR A 321 -9.64 -4.48 -18.28
N GLY A 322 -8.53 -4.64 -19.01
CA GLY A 322 -7.90 -5.94 -19.27
C GLY A 322 -7.43 -6.65 -17.99
N CYS A 323 -7.47 -7.98 -18.01
CA CYS A 323 -7.19 -8.85 -16.87
C CYS A 323 -5.88 -9.66 -17.03
N CYS A 324 -5.18 -9.85 -15.93
CA CYS A 324 -3.98 -10.68 -15.79
C CYS A 324 -4.36 -11.98 -15.06
N ASP A 325 -4.92 -12.92 -15.81
CA ASP A 325 -5.04 -14.33 -15.40
C ASP A 325 -3.72 -15.07 -15.72
N LEU A 326 -3.21 -15.85 -14.77
CA LEU A 326 -1.85 -16.37 -14.81
C LEU A 326 -1.73 -17.80 -14.30
N GLY A 327 -0.77 -18.53 -14.85
CA GLY A 327 -0.25 -19.77 -14.28
C GLY A 327 1.17 -20.04 -14.75
N SER A 328 1.84 -21.04 -14.17
CA SER A 328 3.22 -21.39 -14.54
C SER A 328 3.47 -22.89 -14.43
N ILE A 329 4.14 -23.49 -15.40
CA ILE A 329 4.63 -24.87 -15.33
C ILE A 329 5.99 -24.89 -14.63
N SER A 330 6.19 -25.75 -13.64
CA SER A 330 7.52 -26.04 -13.09
C SER A 330 8.29 -26.96 -14.03
N LEU A 331 9.38 -26.48 -14.63
CA LEU A 331 10.16 -27.23 -15.63
C LEU A 331 10.90 -28.44 -15.04
N CYS A 332 11.21 -28.42 -13.74
CA CYS A 332 12.00 -29.45 -13.08
C CYS A 332 11.36 -30.85 -13.18
N GLY A 333 10.02 -30.93 -13.12
CA GLY A 333 9.25 -32.18 -13.21
C GLY A 333 9.24 -32.84 -14.60
N PHE A 334 9.86 -32.21 -15.60
CA PHE A 334 9.95 -32.67 -16.98
C PHE A 334 11.37 -33.02 -17.43
N VAL A 335 12.37 -33.02 -16.52
CA VAL A 335 13.71 -33.52 -16.85
C VAL A 335 13.83 -34.98 -16.44
N ASP A 336 13.88 -35.87 -17.42
CA ASP A 336 14.21 -37.29 -17.22
C ASP A 336 15.72 -37.42 -16.90
N ASN A 337 16.10 -38.29 -15.97
CA ASN A 337 17.49 -38.63 -15.60
C ASN A 337 18.42 -37.42 -15.33
N PRO A 338 18.03 -36.49 -14.43
CA PRO A 338 18.76 -35.23 -14.21
C PRO A 338 20.22 -35.44 -13.77
N PHE A 339 21.07 -34.51 -14.18
CA PHE A 339 22.52 -34.46 -13.96
C PHE A 339 23.35 -35.60 -14.57
N THR A 340 22.72 -36.58 -15.26
CA THR A 340 23.43 -37.67 -15.97
C THR A 340 23.81 -37.31 -17.40
N GLU A 341 24.56 -38.16 -18.10
CA GLU A 341 24.74 -38.06 -19.57
C GLU A 341 23.50 -38.44 -20.39
N PHE A 342 22.48 -39.00 -19.74
CA PHE A 342 21.19 -39.36 -20.34
C PHE A 342 20.08 -38.35 -20.00
N ALA A 343 20.43 -37.20 -19.41
CA ALA A 343 19.49 -36.16 -19.04
C ALA A 343 18.80 -35.57 -20.28
N ARG A 344 17.47 -35.47 -20.25
CA ARG A 344 16.67 -34.98 -21.38
C ARG A 344 15.38 -34.31 -20.91
N PHE A 345 14.85 -33.37 -21.69
CA PHE A 345 13.57 -32.74 -21.41
C PHE A 345 12.41 -33.53 -22.07
N ASN A 346 11.35 -33.78 -21.29
CA ASN A 346 10.21 -34.60 -21.67
C ASN A 346 9.10 -33.73 -22.29
N PHE A 347 9.33 -33.32 -23.55
CA PHE A 347 8.44 -32.43 -24.29
C PHE A 347 7.01 -32.96 -24.47
N GLU A 348 6.80 -34.28 -24.45
CA GLU A 348 5.48 -34.91 -24.58
C GLU A 348 4.62 -34.68 -23.33
N ARG A 349 5.11 -35.08 -22.14
CA ARG A 349 4.45 -34.78 -20.85
C ARG A 349 4.26 -33.28 -20.62
N PHE A 350 5.23 -32.47 -21.06
CA PHE A 350 5.16 -31.01 -20.96
C PHE A 350 4.04 -30.44 -21.82
N ALA A 351 3.91 -30.86 -23.08
CA ALA A 351 2.86 -30.41 -23.99
C ALA A 351 1.46 -30.80 -23.48
N ASP A 352 1.29 -32.03 -22.98
CA ASP A 352 0.01 -32.47 -22.38
C ASP A 352 -0.36 -31.64 -21.15
N THR A 353 0.59 -31.38 -20.26
CA THR A 353 0.37 -30.57 -19.05
C THR A 353 0.03 -29.12 -19.41
N VAL A 354 0.72 -28.53 -20.39
CA VAL A 354 0.40 -27.21 -20.97
C VAL A 354 -1.02 -27.19 -21.54
N GLY A 355 -1.43 -28.23 -22.24
CA GLY A 355 -2.78 -28.33 -22.83
C GLY A 355 -3.89 -28.33 -21.77
N VAL A 356 -3.68 -29.05 -20.65
CA VAL A 356 -4.62 -29.02 -19.52
C VAL A 356 -4.57 -27.67 -18.78
N ALA A 357 -3.38 -27.09 -18.60
CA ALA A 357 -3.19 -25.80 -17.93
C ALA A 357 -3.95 -24.65 -18.65
N ILE A 358 -3.92 -24.60 -19.99
CA ILE A 358 -4.69 -23.61 -20.77
C ILE A 358 -6.20 -23.76 -20.54
N ARG A 359 -6.72 -24.99 -20.42
CA ARG A 359 -8.13 -25.21 -20.08
C ARG A 359 -8.46 -24.77 -18.65
N MET A 360 -7.56 -25.01 -17.69
CA MET A 360 -7.75 -24.54 -16.32
C MET A 360 -7.80 -23.02 -16.24
N LEU A 361 -6.94 -22.31 -16.98
CA LEU A 361 -6.97 -20.84 -17.08
C LEU A 361 -8.23 -20.33 -17.81
N ASP A 362 -8.63 -20.95 -18.93
CA ASP A 362 -9.89 -20.58 -19.60
C ASP A 362 -11.10 -20.70 -18.66
N ASN A 363 -11.11 -21.69 -17.76
CA ASN A 363 -12.13 -21.85 -16.73
C ASN A 363 -12.03 -20.83 -15.57
N VAL A 364 -10.85 -20.29 -15.24
CA VAL A 364 -10.70 -19.23 -14.22
C VAL A 364 -11.51 -18.00 -14.61
N LEU A 365 -11.55 -17.66 -15.90
CA LEU A 365 -12.30 -16.51 -16.42
C LEU A 365 -13.82 -16.64 -16.20
N ASP A 366 -14.35 -17.85 -16.21
CA ASP A 366 -15.77 -18.14 -15.97
C ASP A 366 -16.08 -18.38 -14.48
N ALA A 367 -15.11 -18.90 -13.70
CA ALA A 367 -15.26 -19.20 -12.27
C ALA A 367 -14.94 -18.01 -11.33
N THR A 368 -14.28 -16.95 -11.82
CA THR A 368 -13.81 -15.84 -10.99
C THR A 368 -14.90 -14.84 -10.63
N VAL A 369 -14.84 -14.32 -9.40
CA VAL A 369 -15.62 -13.15 -8.99
C VAL A 369 -14.98 -11.89 -9.56
N TRP A 370 -15.63 -11.26 -10.54
CA TRP A 370 -15.17 -10.03 -11.17
C TRP A 370 -15.40 -8.81 -10.26
N PRO A 371 -14.38 -7.95 -10.04
CA PRO A 371 -14.54 -6.70 -9.28
C PRO A 371 -15.47 -5.70 -9.97
N LEU A 372 -15.28 -5.48 -11.28
CA LEU A 372 -16.06 -4.54 -12.09
C LEU A 372 -16.74 -5.24 -13.27
N ALA A 373 -17.92 -4.76 -13.67
CA ALA A 373 -18.64 -5.27 -14.83
C ALA A 373 -17.88 -5.04 -16.15
N GLN A 374 -17.12 -3.95 -16.25
CA GLN A 374 -16.27 -3.65 -17.40
C GLN A 374 -15.15 -4.68 -17.58
N GLN A 375 -14.51 -5.11 -16.48
CA GLN A 375 -13.48 -6.15 -16.49
C GLN A 375 -14.07 -7.50 -16.92
N GLN A 376 -15.27 -7.84 -16.43
CA GLN A 376 -16.00 -9.04 -16.86
C GLN A 376 -16.34 -9.01 -18.36
N ALA A 377 -16.82 -7.87 -18.88
CA ALA A 377 -17.19 -7.72 -20.27
C ALA A 377 -15.97 -7.82 -21.21
N GLU A 378 -14.84 -7.21 -20.83
CA GLU A 378 -13.58 -7.28 -21.57
C GLU A 378 -13.00 -8.71 -21.58
N ALA A 379 -12.99 -9.38 -20.43
CA ALA A 379 -12.57 -10.77 -20.32
C ALA A 379 -13.48 -11.71 -21.13
N ALA A 380 -14.79 -11.53 -21.09
CA ALA A 380 -15.73 -12.32 -21.88
C ALA A 380 -15.55 -12.09 -23.40
N ALA A 381 -15.20 -10.87 -23.82
CA ALA A 381 -15.02 -10.53 -25.23
C ALA A 381 -13.71 -11.08 -25.86
N LYS A 382 -12.66 -11.29 -25.06
CA LYS A 382 -11.28 -11.55 -25.54
C LYS A 382 -10.57 -12.75 -24.91
N ARG A 383 -11.06 -13.24 -23.77
CA ARG A 383 -10.57 -14.41 -23.01
C ARG A 383 -9.05 -14.52 -22.91
N ARG A 384 -8.40 -13.43 -22.49
CA ARG A 384 -6.94 -13.29 -22.35
C ARG A 384 -6.46 -14.07 -21.12
N VAL A 385 -5.46 -14.95 -21.29
CA VAL A 385 -4.78 -15.67 -20.20
C VAL A 385 -3.25 -15.56 -20.38
N GLY A 386 -2.48 -15.98 -19.38
CA GLY A 386 -1.01 -15.94 -19.42
C GLY A 386 -0.36 -17.14 -18.72
N LEU A 387 -0.13 -18.21 -19.48
CA LEU A 387 0.69 -19.34 -19.04
C LEU A 387 2.18 -19.03 -19.25
N GLY A 388 2.98 -19.28 -18.23
CA GLY A 388 4.44 -19.26 -18.31
C GLY A 388 5.05 -20.54 -17.76
N PHE A 389 6.32 -20.45 -17.39
CA PHE A 389 7.02 -21.49 -16.66
C PHE A 389 7.91 -20.90 -15.56
N THR A 390 8.34 -21.74 -14.63
CA THR A 390 9.29 -21.46 -13.55
C THR A 390 10.30 -22.62 -13.48
N GLY A 391 11.46 -22.42 -12.87
CA GLY A 391 12.49 -23.46 -12.82
C GLY A 391 13.39 -23.55 -14.05
N LEU A 392 13.49 -22.50 -14.88
CA LEU A 392 14.45 -22.51 -16.01
C LEU A 392 15.91 -22.53 -15.53
N GLY A 393 16.18 -21.81 -14.43
CA GLY A 393 17.46 -21.80 -13.73
C GLY A 393 17.84 -23.16 -13.12
N ASP A 394 16.88 -24.06 -12.92
CA ASP A 394 17.05 -25.42 -12.40
C ASP A 394 17.20 -26.43 -13.53
N ALA A 395 16.26 -26.38 -14.49
CA ALA A 395 16.13 -27.36 -15.56
C ALA A 395 17.37 -27.36 -16.48
N LEU A 396 18.00 -26.21 -16.71
CA LEU A 396 19.24 -26.14 -17.50
C LEU A 396 20.40 -26.87 -16.80
N PRO A 397 20.77 -26.59 -15.53
CA PRO A 397 21.71 -27.41 -14.77
C PRO A 397 21.33 -28.90 -14.66
N MET A 398 20.04 -29.23 -14.51
CA MET A 398 19.54 -30.61 -14.52
C MET A 398 19.78 -31.31 -15.87
N LEU A 399 19.79 -30.58 -16.98
CA LEU A 399 20.20 -31.02 -18.32
C LEU A 399 21.71 -30.88 -18.58
N ARG A 400 22.50 -30.50 -17.56
CA ARG A 400 23.95 -30.20 -17.61
C ARG A 400 24.33 -29.02 -18.53
N LEU A 401 23.41 -28.10 -18.75
CA LEU A 401 23.59 -26.89 -19.55
C LEU A 401 23.79 -25.69 -18.63
N ALA A 402 24.84 -24.88 -18.86
CA ALA A 402 25.01 -23.62 -18.14
C ALA A 402 24.00 -22.58 -18.66
N TYR A 403 23.37 -21.84 -17.74
CA TYR A 403 22.28 -20.91 -18.06
C TYR A 403 22.65 -19.89 -19.16
N ASN A 404 23.88 -19.38 -19.12
CA ASN A 404 24.42 -18.40 -20.06
C ASN A 404 25.23 -19.01 -21.22
N SER A 405 25.12 -20.31 -21.49
CA SER A 405 25.74 -20.93 -22.68
C SER A 405 24.87 -20.76 -23.93
N ALA A 406 25.42 -21.08 -25.11
CA ALA A 406 24.65 -21.10 -26.35
C ALA A 406 23.62 -22.24 -26.35
N GLU A 407 24.00 -23.38 -25.78
CA GLU A 407 23.20 -24.60 -25.64
C GLU A 407 22.08 -24.41 -24.60
N GLY A 408 22.37 -23.75 -23.47
CA GLY A 408 21.37 -23.39 -22.47
C GLY A 408 20.28 -22.46 -23.03
N ARG A 409 20.69 -21.46 -23.83
CA ARG A 409 19.76 -20.60 -24.59
C ARG A 409 18.98 -21.37 -25.65
N ALA A 410 19.62 -22.27 -26.40
CA ALA A 410 18.93 -23.10 -27.39
C ALA A 410 17.87 -24.02 -26.77
N MET A 411 18.14 -24.61 -25.60
CA MET A 411 17.16 -25.39 -24.84
C MET A 411 16.02 -24.52 -24.28
N ALA A 412 16.33 -23.33 -23.74
CA ALA A 412 15.30 -22.38 -23.32
C ALA A 412 14.38 -21.94 -24.47
N GLN A 413 14.94 -21.77 -25.68
CA GLN A 413 14.19 -21.53 -26.91
C GLN A 413 13.29 -22.71 -27.27
N GLU A 414 13.79 -23.95 -27.21
CA GLU A 414 13.02 -25.16 -27.55
C GLU A 414 11.84 -25.38 -26.57
N ILE A 415 12.07 -25.23 -25.27
CA ILE A 415 11.02 -25.28 -24.23
C ILE A 415 9.97 -24.19 -24.45
N SER A 416 10.39 -22.97 -24.79
CA SER A 416 9.48 -21.85 -25.05
C SER A 416 8.64 -22.06 -26.32
N ALA A 417 9.24 -22.62 -27.36
CA ALA A 417 8.53 -23.00 -28.60
C ALA A 417 7.51 -24.12 -28.36
N ALA A 418 7.90 -25.16 -27.60
CA ALA A 418 7.00 -26.26 -27.23
C ALA A 418 5.80 -25.77 -26.40
N MET A 419 6.02 -24.89 -25.42
CA MET A 419 4.94 -24.29 -24.62
C MET A 419 3.99 -23.49 -25.52
N ARG A 420 4.51 -22.63 -26.41
CA ARG A 420 3.71 -21.85 -27.35
C ARG A 420 2.84 -22.76 -28.22
N ASP A 421 3.45 -23.76 -28.85
CA ASP A 421 2.78 -24.58 -29.84
C ASP A 421 1.76 -25.55 -29.22
N ALA A 422 2.00 -26.02 -27.99
CA ALA A 422 1.02 -26.77 -27.22
C ALA A 422 -0.15 -25.87 -26.76
N ALA A 423 0.13 -24.67 -26.24
CA ALA A 423 -0.91 -23.75 -25.74
C ALA A 423 -1.86 -23.28 -26.86
N TYR A 424 -1.32 -22.92 -28.02
CA TYR A 424 -2.14 -22.49 -29.16
C TYR A 424 -2.99 -23.63 -29.72
N ARG A 425 -2.47 -24.86 -29.85
CA ARG A 425 -3.27 -26.04 -30.25
C ARG A 425 -4.34 -26.38 -29.20
N ALA A 426 -4.05 -26.24 -27.92
CA ALA A 426 -5.04 -26.43 -26.86
C ALA A 426 -6.18 -25.40 -26.93
N SER A 427 -5.86 -24.13 -27.17
CA SER A 427 -6.86 -23.06 -27.33
C SER A 427 -7.69 -23.19 -28.63
N VAL A 428 -7.12 -23.75 -29.70
CA VAL A 428 -7.87 -24.21 -30.88
C VAL A 428 -8.80 -25.38 -30.53
N GLY A 429 -8.34 -26.35 -29.73
CA GLY A 429 -9.18 -27.44 -29.22
C GLY A 429 -10.38 -26.92 -28.42
N LEU A 430 -10.16 -25.94 -27.53
CA LEU A 430 -11.23 -25.27 -26.79
C LEU A 430 -12.13 -24.41 -27.69
N ALA A 431 -11.65 -23.92 -28.84
CA ALA A 431 -12.50 -23.22 -29.82
C ALA A 431 -13.46 -24.18 -30.54
N LYS A 432 -12.99 -25.38 -30.87
CA LYS A 432 -13.79 -26.48 -31.45
C LYS A 432 -14.89 -26.95 -30.48
N GLU A 433 -14.62 -26.94 -29.18
CA GLU A 433 -15.54 -27.43 -28.14
C GLU A 433 -16.44 -26.33 -27.55
N LYS A 434 -15.85 -25.26 -26.98
CA LYS A 434 -16.54 -24.21 -26.22
C LYS A 434 -16.82 -22.94 -27.05
N GLY A 435 -16.35 -22.88 -28.31
CA GLY A 435 -16.43 -21.72 -29.19
C GLY A 435 -15.28 -20.73 -29.03
N ARG A 436 -14.87 -20.10 -30.15
CA ARG A 436 -13.84 -19.05 -30.24
C ARG A 436 -14.20 -17.77 -29.46
N PHE A 437 -13.23 -16.92 -29.11
CA PHE A 437 -13.54 -15.65 -28.41
C PHE A 437 -14.36 -14.68 -29.29
N PRO A 438 -15.31 -13.91 -28.73
CA PRO A 438 -16.25 -13.07 -29.50
C PRO A 438 -15.61 -12.04 -30.45
N LYS A 439 -14.43 -11.51 -30.13
CA LYS A 439 -13.72 -10.51 -30.94
C LYS A 439 -12.81 -11.09 -32.04
N PHE A 440 -12.78 -12.40 -32.25
CA PHE A 440 -11.86 -13.04 -33.19
C PHE A 440 -12.20 -12.75 -34.67
N ASP A 441 -11.27 -12.09 -35.37
CA ASP A 441 -11.20 -12.01 -36.82
C ASP A 441 -9.93 -12.73 -37.33
N ALA A 442 -10.08 -13.73 -38.21
CA ALA A 442 -8.98 -14.61 -38.61
C ALA A 442 -7.91 -13.88 -39.44
N GLU A 443 -8.31 -12.96 -40.32
CA GLU A 443 -7.40 -12.28 -41.24
C GLU A 443 -6.55 -11.24 -40.50
N HIS A 444 -7.15 -10.47 -39.58
CA HIS A 444 -6.42 -9.49 -38.79
C HIS A 444 -5.62 -10.13 -37.64
N TYR A 445 -6.10 -11.24 -37.08
CA TYR A 445 -5.37 -11.98 -36.04
C TYR A 445 -4.11 -12.68 -36.59
N LEU A 446 -4.17 -13.27 -37.79
CA LEU A 446 -3.02 -13.96 -38.39
C LEU A 446 -2.19 -13.09 -39.36
N GLY A 447 -2.66 -11.89 -39.69
CA GLY A 447 -1.98 -10.94 -40.58
C GLY A 447 -1.10 -9.90 -39.87
N GLY A 448 -0.55 -8.97 -40.65
CA GLY A 448 0.25 -7.86 -40.14
C GLY A 448 1.67 -8.27 -39.71
N ARG A 449 2.16 -7.68 -38.60
CA ARG A 449 3.47 -7.99 -37.98
C ARG A 449 3.36 -8.43 -36.51
N ASN A 450 2.16 -8.87 -36.12
CA ASN A 450 1.86 -9.27 -34.74
C ASN A 450 2.50 -10.60 -34.35
N PHE A 451 2.29 -11.04 -33.11
CA PHE A 451 2.78 -12.34 -32.63
C PHE A 451 2.20 -13.52 -33.43
N ALA A 452 0.87 -13.63 -33.54
CA ALA A 452 0.21 -14.79 -34.15
C ALA A 452 0.57 -15.01 -35.64
N SER A 453 0.95 -13.96 -36.38
CA SER A 453 1.47 -14.08 -37.76
C SER A 453 2.72 -15.00 -37.86
N ARG A 454 3.51 -15.09 -36.77
CA ARG A 454 4.74 -15.88 -36.66
C ARG A 454 4.54 -17.33 -36.16
N LEU A 455 3.30 -17.74 -35.89
CA LEU A 455 2.99 -19.12 -35.52
C LEU A 455 3.34 -20.10 -36.66
N PRO A 456 3.58 -21.39 -36.35
CA PRO A 456 3.68 -22.46 -37.35
C PRO A 456 2.48 -22.52 -38.31
N ASP A 457 2.72 -22.90 -39.56
CA ASP A 457 1.68 -22.86 -40.62
C ASP A 457 0.54 -23.86 -40.39
N ASP A 458 0.77 -24.98 -39.71
CA ASP A 458 -0.28 -25.92 -39.26
C ASP A 458 -1.19 -25.29 -38.21
N ILE A 459 -0.62 -24.63 -37.20
CA ILE A 459 -1.37 -23.91 -36.16
C ILE A 459 -2.18 -22.77 -36.79
N LYS A 460 -1.58 -22.01 -37.73
CA LYS A 460 -2.31 -20.95 -38.46
C LYS A 460 -3.38 -21.51 -39.40
N ALA A 461 -3.26 -22.75 -39.89
CA ALA A 461 -4.32 -23.39 -40.65
C ALA A 461 -5.52 -23.71 -39.76
N GLU A 462 -5.30 -24.37 -38.61
CA GLU A 462 -6.39 -24.68 -37.67
C GLU A 462 -7.08 -23.42 -37.11
N ILE A 463 -6.32 -22.34 -36.82
CA ILE A 463 -6.89 -21.07 -36.36
C ILE A 463 -7.78 -20.42 -37.43
N ARG A 464 -7.49 -20.58 -38.72
CA ARG A 464 -8.40 -20.12 -39.80
C ARG A 464 -9.67 -20.97 -39.88
N GLU A 465 -9.55 -22.28 -39.76
CA GLU A 465 -10.69 -23.20 -39.94
C GLU A 465 -11.64 -23.18 -38.73
N HIS A 466 -11.12 -23.11 -37.51
CA HIS A 466 -11.90 -23.30 -36.27
C HIS A 466 -11.93 -22.06 -35.36
N GLY A 467 -11.02 -21.11 -35.57
CA GLY A 467 -10.76 -20.03 -34.61
C GLY A 467 -9.96 -20.49 -33.39
N ILE A 468 -9.87 -19.62 -32.39
CA ILE A 468 -9.11 -19.85 -31.14
C ILE A 468 -9.92 -19.36 -29.94
N ARG A 469 -9.81 -20.05 -28.79
CA ARG A 469 -10.62 -19.77 -27.59
C ARG A 469 -10.15 -18.51 -26.86
N ASN A 470 -8.86 -18.23 -26.88
CA ASN A 470 -8.20 -17.19 -26.12
C ASN A 470 -7.43 -16.26 -27.07
N SER A 471 -7.46 -14.95 -26.85
CA SER A 471 -6.75 -14.01 -27.73
C SER A 471 -5.23 -14.04 -27.55
N HIS A 472 -4.78 -14.28 -26.32
CA HIS A 472 -3.39 -14.42 -25.90
C HIS A 472 -3.33 -15.50 -24.82
N LEU A 473 -2.17 -16.15 -24.73
CA LEU A 473 -1.99 -17.40 -24.00
C LEU A 473 -0.75 -17.43 -23.12
N LEU A 474 0.25 -16.56 -23.34
CA LEU A 474 1.63 -16.80 -22.91
C LEU A 474 2.25 -15.57 -22.23
N SER A 475 2.69 -15.75 -20.97
CA SER A 475 3.19 -14.67 -20.11
C SER A 475 4.19 -15.23 -19.09
N ILE A 476 5.41 -14.69 -19.02
CA ILE A 476 6.36 -15.08 -17.96
C ILE A 476 6.22 -14.14 -16.77
N ALA A 477 5.55 -14.62 -15.71
CA ALA A 477 5.41 -13.92 -14.45
C ALA A 477 6.65 -14.09 -13.53
N PRO A 478 6.85 -13.25 -12.51
CA PRO A 478 8.03 -13.33 -11.63
C PRO A 478 7.97 -14.43 -10.54
N THR A 479 6.89 -15.24 -10.50
CA THR A 479 6.59 -16.45 -9.68
C THR A 479 7.01 -16.58 -8.20
N GLY A 480 7.74 -15.65 -7.57
CA GLY A 480 8.52 -15.91 -6.35
C GLY A 480 7.80 -16.48 -5.13
N THR A 481 6.52 -16.15 -4.90
CA THR A 481 5.74 -16.75 -3.78
C THR A 481 5.00 -18.03 -4.17
N ILE A 482 4.89 -18.37 -5.46
CA ILE A 482 4.34 -19.65 -5.91
C ILE A 482 5.46 -20.68 -6.15
N SER A 483 6.64 -20.29 -6.64
CA SER A 483 7.78 -21.21 -6.79
C SER A 483 8.26 -21.74 -5.44
N LEU A 484 8.44 -20.86 -4.45
CA LEU A 484 8.75 -21.23 -3.07
C LEU A 484 7.72 -22.22 -2.47
N ALA A 485 6.42 -22.00 -2.67
CA ALA A 485 5.37 -22.78 -2.01
C ALA A 485 4.98 -24.08 -2.75
N PHE A 486 5.09 -24.12 -4.08
CA PHE A 486 4.58 -25.22 -4.92
C PHE A 486 5.65 -25.90 -5.80
N ALA A 487 6.84 -25.33 -5.93
CA ALA A 487 7.96 -25.87 -6.72
C ALA A 487 9.26 -26.01 -5.91
N ASP A 488 9.17 -26.24 -4.59
CA ASP A 488 10.32 -26.46 -3.69
C ASP A 488 11.43 -25.38 -3.80
N ASN A 489 11.04 -24.12 -4.01
CA ASN A 489 11.98 -23.00 -4.20
C ASN A 489 12.90 -23.15 -5.44
N ALA A 490 12.41 -23.79 -6.50
CA ALA A 490 12.98 -23.63 -7.84
C ALA A 490 13.01 -22.15 -8.26
N SER A 491 13.91 -21.83 -9.18
CA SER A 491 14.10 -20.51 -9.78
C SER A 491 12.83 -19.88 -10.36
N ASN A 492 12.83 -18.55 -10.41
CA ASN A 492 11.61 -17.75 -10.56
C ASN A 492 11.36 -17.32 -12.01
N GLY A 493 10.36 -17.88 -12.70
CA GLY A 493 10.06 -17.49 -14.08
C GLY A 493 11.19 -17.90 -15.03
N ILE A 494 11.80 -16.90 -15.68
CA ILE A 494 13.10 -17.02 -16.37
C ILE A 494 14.25 -16.30 -15.62
N GLU A 495 14.20 -16.22 -14.29
CA GLU A 495 15.39 -15.87 -13.50
C GLU A 495 16.33 -17.10 -13.40
N PRO A 496 17.66 -16.94 -13.52
CA PRO A 496 18.59 -17.90 -12.94
C PRO A 496 18.58 -17.79 -11.40
N PRO A 497 19.05 -18.81 -10.65
CA PRO A 497 19.02 -18.76 -9.18
C PRO A 497 19.91 -17.62 -8.66
N PHE A 498 19.39 -16.80 -7.74
CA PHE A 498 20.17 -15.71 -7.14
C PHE A 498 21.34 -16.27 -6.30
N SER A 499 21.06 -17.33 -5.56
CA SER A 499 22.04 -18.18 -4.87
C SER A 499 21.42 -19.56 -4.68
N TRP A 500 22.25 -20.61 -4.72
CA TRP A 500 21.83 -22.00 -4.50
C TRP A 500 21.29 -22.28 -3.09
N TRP A 501 21.67 -21.45 -2.12
CA TRP A 501 21.05 -21.38 -0.80
C TRP A 501 21.24 -19.99 -0.17
N TYR A 502 20.37 -19.62 0.77
CA TYR A 502 20.46 -18.38 1.54
C TYR A 502 19.70 -18.47 2.87
N THR A 503 20.04 -17.59 3.82
CA THR A 503 19.37 -17.49 5.12
C THR A 503 18.25 -16.44 5.05
N ARG A 504 17.01 -16.85 5.31
CA ARG A 504 15.83 -15.97 5.31
C ARG A 504 15.33 -15.74 6.73
N ARG A 505 15.30 -14.48 7.15
CA ARG A 505 14.68 -14.05 8.41
C ARG A 505 13.18 -13.77 8.19
N LYS A 506 12.32 -14.43 8.94
CA LYS A 506 10.86 -14.23 8.99
C LYS A 506 10.50 -13.63 10.35
N ARG A 507 9.47 -12.77 10.40
CA ARG A 507 8.84 -12.38 11.65
C ARG A 507 7.64 -13.29 11.91
N GLU A 508 7.58 -13.89 13.09
CA GLU A 508 6.46 -14.73 13.52
C GLU A 508 5.33 -13.90 14.17
N PRO A 509 4.11 -14.46 14.36
CA PRO A 509 2.96 -13.70 14.86
C PRO A 509 3.13 -13.03 16.23
N ASP A 510 4.06 -13.52 17.06
CA ASP A 510 4.45 -12.95 18.36
C ASP A 510 5.45 -11.78 18.26
N ASN A 511 5.89 -11.44 17.04
CA ASN A 511 6.99 -10.52 16.70
C ASN A 511 8.41 -11.04 16.96
N SER A 512 8.60 -12.31 17.33
CA SER A 512 9.91 -12.94 17.30
C SER A 512 10.44 -13.03 15.85
N MET A 513 11.75 -13.21 15.70
CA MET A 513 12.40 -13.40 14.40
C MET A 513 12.91 -14.83 14.30
N ARG A 514 12.40 -15.60 13.33
CA ARG A 514 12.83 -16.96 13.02
C ARG A 514 13.67 -16.96 11.74
N GLU A 515 14.69 -17.81 11.70
CA GLU A 515 15.62 -17.89 10.58
C GLU A 515 15.53 -19.26 9.91
N TYR A 516 15.37 -19.24 8.60
CA TYR A 516 15.19 -20.41 7.75
C TYR A 516 16.35 -20.48 6.75
N ARG A 517 17.06 -21.60 6.70
CA ARG A 517 17.89 -21.93 5.53
C ARG A 517 16.95 -22.28 4.38
N VAL A 518 17.06 -21.56 3.28
CA VAL A 518 16.30 -21.79 2.04
C VAL A 518 17.28 -22.29 0.99
N GLU A 519 16.90 -23.32 0.25
CA GLU A 519 17.74 -23.97 -0.76
C GLU A 519 17.00 -24.04 -2.11
N ASP A 520 17.74 -23.93 -3.21
CA ASP A 520 17.25 -24.07 -4.58
C ASP A 520 16.96 -25.55 -4.93
N HIS A 521 15.92 -25.82 -5.72
CA HIS A 521 15.48 -27.19 -5.96
C HIS A 521 16.50 -28.03 -6.73
N ALA A 522 17.09 -27.52 -7.81
CA ALA A 522 18.17 -28.23 -8.51
C ALA A 522 19.40 -28.46 -7.62
N TYR A 523 19.76 -27.51 -6.76
CA TYR A 523 20.82 -27.70 -5.76
C TYR A 523 20.49 -28.87 -4.81
N ARG A 524 19.30 -28.88 -4.20
CA ARG A 524 18.88 -29.94 -3.27
C ARG A 524 18.88 -31.32 -3.92
N LEU A 525 18.35 -31.41 -5.14
CA LEU A 525 18.29 -32.66 -5.90
C LEU A 525 19.68 -33.16 -6.29
N TYR A 526 20.59 -32.27 -6.70
CA TYR A 526 21.98 -32.63 -6.98
C TYR A 526 22.70 -33.18 -5.76
N GLN A 527 22.55 -32.54 -4.60
CA GLN A 527 23.14 -33.00 -3.33
C GLN A 527 22.56 -34.35 -2.87
N ALA A 528 21.27 -34.60 -3.10
CA ALA A 528 20.64 -35.88 -2.78
C ALA A 528 21.08 -37.03 -3.71
N LEU A 529 21.35 -36.74 -4.98
CA LEU A 529 21.88 -37.70 -5.96
C LEU A 529 23.40 -37.93 -5.83
N HIS A 530 24.14 -36.96 -5.29
CA HIS A 530 25.60 -37.02 -5.11
C HIS A 530 26.01 -36.80 -3.64
N PRO A 531 25.57 -37.63 -2.69
CA PRO A 531 25.83 -37.42 -1.27
C PRO A 531 27.33 -37.53 -0.94
N SER A 532 27.93 -36.49 -0.35
CA SER A 532 29.33 -36.54 0.07
C SER A 532 29.54 -37.49 1.25
N HIS A 533 30.67 -38.21 1.23
CA HIS A 533 31.10 -39.10 2.30
C HIS A 533 31.73 -38.37 3.50
N ASP A 534 31.98 -37.05 3.41
CA ASP A 534 32.64 -36.25 4.46
C ASP A 534 31.72 -35.28 5.20
N GLY A 535 30.42 -35.30 4.90
CA GLY A 535 29.41 -34.42 5.52
C GLY A 535 29.38 -32.97 5.00
N LYS A 536 30.20 -32.61 4.01
CA LYS A 536 30.08 -31.33 3.28
C LYS A 536 29.12 -31.46 2.09
N PRO A 537 28.59 -30.35 1.54
CA PRO A 537 27.98 -30.36 0.21
C PRO A 537 28.98 -30.86 -0.84
N ALA A 538 28.53 -31.71 -1.76
CA ALA A 538 29.29 -32.09 -2.94
C ALA A 538 29.54 -30.86 -3.83
N PRO A 539 30.70 -30.79 -4.52
CA PRO A 539 31.04 -29.66 -5.37
C PRO A 539 30.05 -29.53 -6.53
N LEU A 540 29.58 -28.31 -6.74
CA LEU A 540 28.71 -27.98 -7.88
C LEU A 540 29.54 -27.89 -9.17
N PRO A 541 29.13 -28.54 -10.27
CA PRO A 541 29.82 -28.42 -11.55
C PRO A 541 29.59 -27.07 -12.22
N ALA A 542 30.42 -26.72 -13.20
CA ALA A 542 30.45 -25.41 -13.87
C ALA A 542 29.17 -25.01 -14.64
N TRP A 543 28.15 -25.87 -14.73
CA TRP A 543 26.83 -25.53 -15.27
C TRP A 543 25.87 -24.93 -14.21
N PHE A 544 26.19 -25.04 -12.92
CA PHE A 544 25.49 -24.34 -11.83
C PHE A 544 25.95 -22.87 -11.76
N VAL A 545 25.40 -22.03 -12.62
CA VAL A 545 25.67 -20.59 -12.69
C VAL A 545 24.56 -19.78 -11.97
N THR A 546 24.93 -18.90 -11.05
CA THR A 546 24.00 -17.98 -10.36
C THR A 546 23.81 -16.66 -11.09
N ALA A 547 22.76 -15.91 -10.71
CA ALA A 547 22.46 -14.58 -11.26
C ALA A 547 23.59 -13.54 -11.07
N LEU A 548 24.45 -13.73 -10.05
CA LEU A 548 25.57 -12.84 -9.70
C LEU A 548 26.87 -13.16 -10.46
N GLU A 549 26.98 -14.37 -11.01
CA GLU A 549 28.12 -14.81 -11.84
C GLU A 549 27.94 -14.50 -13.33
N MET A 550 26.76 -14.00 -13.71
CA MET A 550 26.40 -13.67 -15.09
C MET A 550 26.62 -12.19 -15.43
N SER A 551 26.93 -11.92 -16.70
CA SER A 551 26.92 -10.55 -17.22
C SER A 551 25.49 -10.01 -17.38
N ALA A 552 25.30 -8.69 -17.28
CA ALA A 552 24.03 -8.04 -17.57
C ALA A 552 23.58 -8.29 -19.03
N ALA A 553 24.54 -8.47 -19.95
CA ALA A 553 24.28 -8.83 -21.34
C ALA A 553 23.74 -10.27 -21.48
N ASP A 554 24.22 -11.25 -20.71
CA ASP A 554 23.68 -12.61 -20.71
C ASP A 554 22.24 -12.68 -20.17
N HIS A 555 21.93 -11.89 -19.13
CA HIS A 555 20.55 -11.73 -18.65
C HIS A 555 19.64 -11.19 -19.76
N LEU A 556 20.10 -10.18 -20.52
CA LEU A 556 19.37 -9.61 -21.65
C LEU A 556 19.23 -10.59 -22.84
N GLU A 557 20.28 -11.36 -23.14
CA GLU A 557 20.31 -12.34 -24.21
C GLU A 557 19.28 -13.47 -23.98
N MET A 558 19.13 -13.94 -22.74
CA MET A 558 18.09 -14.94 -22.44
C MET A 558 16.67 -14.36 -22.59
N VAL A 559 16.44 -13.10 -22.19
CA VAL A 559 15.15 -12.43 -22.46
C VAL A 559 14.89 -12.35 -23.96
N ALA A 560 15.88 -11.99 -24.77
CA ALA A 560 15.77 -11.94 -26.24
C ALA A 560 15.61 -13.32 -26.89
N THR A 561 16.10 -14.38 -26.24
CA THR A 561 15.93 -15.78 -26.68
C THR A 561 14.48 -16.25 -26.45
N VAL A 562 13.87 -15.91 -25.31
CA VAL A 562 12.52 -16.38 -24.92
C VAL A 562 11.40 -15.48 -25.47
N ALA A 563 11.59 -14.16 -25.53
CA ALA A 563 10.57 -13.19 -25.93
C ALA A 563 9.86 -13.47 -27.29
N PRO A 564 10.50 -14.01 -28.35
CA PRO A 564 9.84 -14.33 -29.61
C PRO A 564 8.70 -15.36 -29.50
N TYR A 565 8.61 -16.08 -28.38
CA TYR A 565 7.65 -17.14 -28.10
C TYR A 565 6.56 -16.74 -27.09
N ILE A 566 6.61 -15.51 -26.54
CA ILE A 566 5.68 -15.00 -25.54
C ILE A 566 4.80 -13.89 -26.14
N ASP A 567 3.48 -14.13 -26.21
CA ASP A 567 2.54 -13.22 -26.86
C ASP A 567 2.21 -11.98 -26.02
N THR A 568 2.19 -12.08 -24.69
CA THR A 568 2.13 -10.92 -23.79
C THR A 568 3.55 -10.39 -23.55
N ALA A 569 4.16 -10.54 -22.37
CA ALA A 569 5.53 -10.09 -22.08
C ALA A 569 6.18 -10.94 -20.97
N ILE A 570 7.37 -10.51 -20.55
CA ILE A 570 8.24 -11.22 -19.60
C ILE A 570 8.59 -10.27 -18.45
N SER A 571 8.27 -10.68 -17.22
CA SER A 571 8.85 -10.11 -16.01
C SER A 571 10.17 -10.81 -15.71
N LYS A 572 11.28 -10.15 -16.03
CA LYS A 572 12.65 -10.63 -15.78
C LYS A 572 13.54 -9.44 -15.44
N THR A 573 14.24 -9.54 -14.32
CA THR A 573 15.20 -8.54 -13.84
C THR A 573 16.52 -8.73 -14.57
N VAL A 574 17.03 -7.70 -15.24
CA VAL A 574 18.44 -7.66 -15.64
C VAL A 574 19.23 -7.24 -14.41
N ASN A 575 19.92 -8.19 -13.78
CA ASN A 575 20.79 -7.89 -12.64
C ASN A 575 22.09 -7.25 -13.15
N VAL A 576 22.49 -6.16 -12.51
CA VAL A 576 23.62 -5.31 -12.90
C VAL A 576 24.58 -5.17 -11.70
N PRO A 577 25.87 -5.48 -11.84
CA PRO A 577 26.87 -5.29 -10.78
C PRO A 577 26.93 -3.86 -10.24
N GLU A 578 27.33 -3.69 -8.97
CA GLU A 578 27.45 -2.36 -8.36
C GLU A 578 28.51 -1.49 -9.07
N ASP A 579 29.58 -2.09 -9.58
CA ASP A 579 30.67 -1.43 -10.31
C ASP A 579 30.45 -1.33 -11.83
N TYR A 580 29.28 -1.76 -12.34
CA TYR A 580 29.02 -1.82 -13.78
C TYR A 580 29.04 -0.43 -14.46
N PRO A 581 29.77 -0.25 -15.58
CA PRO A 581 29.92 1.06 -16.22
C PRO A 581 28.60 1.66 -16.73
N PHE A 582 28.45 2.98 -16.57
CA PHE A 582 27.23 3.69 -16.97
C PHE A 582 26.99 3.74 -18.49
N GLU A 583 28.05 3.76 -19.31
CA GLU A 583 27.93 3.69 -20.77
C GLU A 583 27.43 2.31 -21.24
N ASP A 584 27.93 1.25 -20.62
CA ASP A 584 27.49 -0.13 -20.89
C ASP A 584 26.04 -0.32 -20.42
N PHE A 585 25.67 0.24 -19.26
CA PHE A 585 24.29 0.24 -18.76
C PHE A 585 23.31 0.90 -19.74
N LYS A 586 23.65 2.06 -20.31
CA LYS A 586 22.84 2.71 -21.35
C LYS A 586 22.70 1.86 -22.61
N SER A 587 23.73 1.07 -22.93
CA SER A 587 23.73 0.18 -24.09
C SER A 587 22.73 -0.98 -23.94
N LEU A 588 22.55 -1.53 -22.73
CA LEU A 588 21.55 -2.58 -22.45
C LEU A 588 20.13 -2.18 -22.89
N TYR A 589 19.73 -0.93 -22.65
CA TYR A 589 18.40 -0.42 -23.04
C TYR A 589 18.27 -0.19 -24.55
N PHE A 590 19.35 0.23 -25.21
CA PHE A 590 19.41 0.34 -26.68
C PHE A 590 19.37 -1.03 -27.35
N ASP A 591 20.05 -2.02 -26.79
CA ASP A 591 20.03 -3.40 -27.28
C ASP A 591 18.67 -4.06 -27.05
N ALA A 592 18.03 -3.83 -25.91
CA ALA A 592 16.65 -4.27 -25.65
C ALA A 592 15.66 -3.74 -26.71
N TRP A 593 15.79 -2.46 -27.08
CA TRP A 593 15.00 -1.86 -28.15
C TRP A 593 15.31 -2.49 -29.52
N LYS A 594 16.60 -2.60 -29.89
CA LYS A 594 17.04 -3.18 -31.18
C LYS A 594 16.68 -4.66 -31.33
N ARG A 595 16.67 -5.42 -30.23
CA ARG A 595 16.17 -6.80 -30.12
C ARG A 595 14.64 -6.91 -30.13
N ARG A 596 13.93 -5.79 -30.27
CA ARG A 596 12.46 -5.67 -30.32
C ARG A 596 11.75 -6.27 -29.09
N LEU A 597 12.33 -6.10 -27.91
CA LEU A 597 11.69 -6.43 -26.64
C LEU A 597 10.50 -5.49 -26.37
N LYS A 598 9.59 -5.93 -25.49
CA LYS A 598 8.38 -5.17 -25.11
C LYS A 598 8.63 -4.20 -23.94
N GLY A 599 9.65 -4.48 -23.13
CA GLY A 599 10.14 -3.62 -22.04
C GLY A 599 11.42 -4.18 -21.43
N ILE A 600 11.98 -3.45 -20.47
CA ILE A 600 13.18 -3.85 -19.72
C ILE A 600 13.18 -3.21 -18.32
N THR A 601 13.62 -3.99 -17.33
CA THR A 601 13.84 -3.57 -15.94
C THR A 601 15.22 -4.02 -15.49
N THR A 602 16.03 -3.10 -14.97
CA THR A 602 17.36 -3.40 -14.41
C THR A 602 17.38 -3.18 -12.90
N TYR A 603 18.00 -4.09 -12.15
CA TYR A 603 18.31 -3.88 -10.73
C TYR A 603 19.83 -3.85 -10.52
N ARG A 604 20.31 -2.78 -9.86
CA ARG A 604 21.71 -2.60 -9.45
C ARG A 604 21.73 -2.31 -7.95
N PRO A 605 22.35 -3.16 -7.10
CA PRO A 605 22.51 -2.84 -5.68
C PRO A 605 23.44 -1.64 -5.53
N ASN A 606 23.14 -0.77 -4.55
CA ASN A 606 23.95 0.40 -4.19
C ASN A 606 23.57 0.91 -2.79
N SER A 607 24.22 1.97 -2.31
CA SER A 607 23.99 2.56 -0.98
C SER A 607 22.61 3.21 -0.76
N VAL A 608 21.81 3.45 -1.82
CA VAL A 608 20.45 4.01 -1.74
C VAL A 608 19.40 2.89 -1.74
N LEU A 609 19.60 1.83 -2.53
CA LEU A 609 18.67 0.70 -2.69
C LEU A 609 18.94 -0.45 -1.72
N GLY A 610 20.17 -0.59 -1.23
CA GLY A 610 20.65 -1.77 -0.52
C GLY A 610 20.71 -3.02 -1.42
N ALA A 611 20.68 -4.19 -0.78
CA ALA A 611 20.56 -5.48 -1.44
C ALA A 611 19.24 -6.15 -1.03
N VAL A 612 18.35 -6.42 -1.99
CA VAL A 612 17.03 -7.06 -1.74
C VAL A 612 17.17 -8.51 -1.25
N LEU A 613 18.24 -9.20 -1.66
CA LEU A 613 18.63 -10.51 -1.16
C LEU A 613 20.10 -10.45 -0.75
N VAL A 614 20.43 -11.01 0.41
CA VAL A 614 21.80 -11.14 0.92
C VAL A 614 22.14 -12.63 0.94
N ALA A 615 23.17 -13.01 0.20
CA ALA A 615 23.80 -14.33 0.29
C ALA A 615 25.10 -14.19 1.09
N ASP A 616 25.50 -15.26 1.80
CA ASP A 616 26.78 -15.33 2.52
C ASP A 616 27.94 -15.51 1.53
N THR A 617 28.26 -14.46 0.77
CA THR A 617 29.46 -14.43 -0.09
C THR A 617 30.71 -14.54 0.79
N PRO A 618 31.63 -15.50 0.54
CA PRO A 618 32.90 -15.54 1.23
C PRO A 618 33.63 -14.20 1.08
N LYS A 619 33.94 -13.55 2.20
CA LYS A 619 34.64 -12.26 2.21
C LYS A 619 35.93 -12.39 1.39
N PRO A 620 36.16 -11.58 0.34
CA PRO A 620 37.34 -11.71 -0.51
C PRO A 620 38.62 -11.70 0.32
N ALA A 621 39.52 -12.66 0.06
CA ALA A 621 40.80 -12.73 0.75
C ALA A 621 41.58 -11.43 0.50
N GLU A 622 42.00 -10.78 1.58
CA GLU A 622 42.63 -9.47 1.54
C GLU A 622 43.91 -9.53 0.69
N ALA A 623 43.91 -8.81 -0.43
CA ALA A 623 44.96 -8.92 -1.42
C ALA A 623 46.31 -8.44 -0.85
N PRO A 624 47.41 -9.20 -1.01
CA PRO A 624 48.70 -8.82 -0.43
C PRO A 624 49.17 -7.47 -0.99
N PRO A 625 49.69 -6.57 -0.14
CA PRO A 625 50.03 -5.21 -0.54
C PRO A 625 51.11 -5.22 -1.62
N LYS A 626 50.83 -4.57 -2.76
CA LYS A 626 51.80 -4.43 -3.86
C LYS A 626 52.99 -3.57 -3.40
N PRO A 627 54.23 -3.93 -3.75
CA PRO A 627 55.42 -3.19 -3.33
C PRO A 627 55.45 -1.79 -3.94
N ALA A 628 55.85 -0.80 -3.14
CA ALA A 628 55.95 0.59 -3.56
C ALA A 628 57.07 0.79 -4.59
N THR A 629 56.74 1.36 -5.76
CA THR A 629 57.71 1.80 -6.76
C THR A 629 58.32 3.14 -6.34
N ALA A 630 59.66 3.20 -6.27
CA ALA A 630 60.38 4.39 -5.85
C ALA A 630 60.39 5.51 -6.92
N THR A 631 60.12 6.74 -6.51
CA THR A 631 60.21 7.94 -7.35
C THR A 631 61.54 8.67 -7.17
N VAL A 632 62.21 9.01 -8.27
CA VAL A 632 63.47 9.77 -8.30
C VAL A 632 63.20 11.28 -8.10
N PRO A 633 64.01 12.02 -7.32
CA PRO A 633 63.69 13.40 -6.90
C PRO A 633 64.06 14.49 -7.92
N VAL A 634 63.45 15.67 -7.75
CA VAL A 634 63.71 16.91 -8.51
C VAL A 634 64.13 18.04 -7.53
N PRO A 635 65.06 18.96 -7.88
CA PRO A 635 65.58 19.97 -6.95
C PRO A 635 64.65 21.18 -6.70
N PRO A 636 64.88 21.96 -5.61
CA PRO A 636 63.96 23.02 -5.15
C PRO A 636 64.27 24.43 -5.69
N GLY A 637 63.24 25.30 -5.78
CA GLY A 637 63.43 26.75 -5.98
C GLY A 637 62.13 27.59 -6.07
N ALA A 638 62.09 28.67 -5.27
CA ALA A 638 61.12 29.79 -5.28
C ALA A 638 59.65 29.53 -4.86
N GLN A 639 59.01 30.59 -4.33
CA GLN A 639 57.63 30.64 -3.80
C GLN A 639 56.68 31.37 -4.79
N PRO A 640 55.35 31.42 -4.52
CA PRO A 640 54.86 32.61 -3.79
C PRO A 640 53.74 32.38 -2.75
N VAL A 641 53.85 33.13 -1.65
CA VAL A 641 52.85 33.86 -0.82
C VAL A 641 51.37 33.38 -0.77
N ALA A 642 50.83 33.31 0.46
CA ALA A 642 49.40 33.11 0.77
C ALA A 642 48.54 34.39 0.66
N PRO A 643 47.23 34.30 0.96
CA PRO A 643 46.76 35.07 2.12
C PRO A 643 45.92 34.26 3.14
N GLU A 644 45.97 34.72 4.39
CA GLU A 644 45.05 34.38 5.49
C GLU A 644 43.69 35.10 5.26
N LEU A 645 42.64 35.13 6.10
CA LEU A 645 42.38 35.02 7.55
C LEU A 645 40.95 34.41 7.73
N LEU A 646 40.44 33.88 8.86
CA LEU A 646 40.91 33.77 10.27
C LEU A 646 40.15 32.63 11.00
N SER A 647 40.69 32.17 12.15
CA SER A 647 40.07 31.51 13.33
C SER A 647 38.61 30.97 13.27
N GLY A 648 38.25 29.83 13.87
CA GLY A 648 38.84 29.07 14.99
C GLY A 648 37.67 28.53 15.86
N LEU A 649 37.81 27.55 16.77
CA LEU A 649 38.96 27.04 17.53
C LEU A 649 38.78 25.54 17.89
N ALA A 650 39.88 24.92 18.36
CA ALA A 650 39.94 23.73 19.24
C ALA A 650 39.51 22.33 18.70
N HIS A 651 40.51 21.61 18.16
CA HIS A 651 40.71 20.16 18.38
C HIS A 651 41.15 19.89 19.86
N PRO A 652 41.51 18.66 20.33
CA PRO A 652 41.54 17.31 19.71
C PRO A 652 40.79 16.26 20.59
N VAL A 653 40.95 14.92 20.59
CA VAL A 653 41.93 13.95 20.02
C VAL A 653 41.27 12.57 19.77
N ASP A 654 41.85 11.81 18.85
CA ASP A 654 42.23 10.37 18.90
C ASP A 654 41.80 9.45 20.07
N ALA A 655 41.63 8.13 19.92
CA ALA A 655 41.48 7.27 18.73
C ALA A 655 41.16 5.80 19.12
N ALA A 656 40.70 5.01 18.13
CA ALA A 656 40.99 3.59 17.90
C ALA A 656 40.49 2.45 18.85
N HIS A 657 39.86 1.46 18.20
CA HIS A 657 40.04 -0.01 18.37
C HIS A 657 40.07 -0.67 19.77
N ALA A 658 39.08 -1.55 20.01
CA ALA A 658 39.32 -2.96 20.35
C ALA A 658 38.05 -3.82 20.12
N ALA A 659 38.21 -5.14 20.06
CA ALA A 659 37.13 -6.14 20.00
C ALA A 659 37.39 -7.29 21.00
N ALA A 660 36.49 -8.28 21.04
CA ALA A 660 36.37 -9.38 22.03
C ALA A 660 35.75 -8.96 23.39
N GLY A 661 35.13 -9.86 24.16
CA GLY A 661 34.79 -11.26 23.86
C GLY A 661 34.80 -12.16 25.10
N GLY A 662 33.77 -12.99 25.27
CA GLY A 662 33.53 -13.83 26.46
C GLY A 662 32.78 -13.08 27.58
N ALA A 663 31.90 -13.62 28.43
CA ALA A 663 31.27 -14.94 28.66
C ALA A 663 31.40 -15.39 30.14
N ASP A 664 30.31 -16.01 30.62
CA ASP A 664 30.16 -16.87 31.81
C ASP A 664 30.23 -16.32 33.25
N GLY A 665 29.28 -16.82 34.06
CA GLY A 665 29.21 -16.73 35.53
C GLY A 665 28.19 -15.70 36.07
N LEU A 666 27.19 -16.05 36.89
CA LEU A 666 26.83 -17.34 37.52
C LEU A 666 25.30 -17.48 37.72
N LEU A 667 24.82 -18.72 37.65
CA LEU A 667 23.49 -19.23 38.07
C LEU A 667 23.41 -19.37 39.62
N PRO A 668 22.27 -19.75 40.28
CA PRO A 668 21.02 -20.38 39.81
C PRO A 668 19.72 -19.59 40.16
N GLY A 669 18.51 -19.87 39.65
CA GLY A 669 17.68 -21.11 39.74
C GLY A 669 16.71 -20.99 40.94
N ILE A 670 15.69 -21.82 41.20
CA ILE A 670 15.03 -23.01 40.62
C ILE A 670 13.54 -22.89 41.12
N ASP A 671 12.44 -23.45 40.59
CA ASP A 671 12.16 -24.58 39.67
C ASP A 671 10.77 -24.38 38.97
N ALA A 672 10.25 -25.39 38.26
CA ALA A 672 9.02 -25.35 37.45
C ALA A 672 7.79 -26.08 38.06
N GLY A 673 6.62 -26.02 37.40
CA GLY A 673 5.51 -26.99 37.59
C GLY A 673 4.08 -26.41 37.49
N GLY A 674 3.17 -27.15 36.84
CA GLY A 674 1.72 -26.86 36.83
C GLY A 674 0.99 -27.28 35.55
N GLU A 675 0.29 -28.41 35.56
CA GLU A 675 -0.47 -28.94 34.41
C GLU A 675 -1.92 -28.42 34.34
N ALA A 676 -2.62 -28.73 33.24
CA ALA A 676 -4.00 -28.35 32.99
C ALA A 676 -5.03 -29.14 33.83
N SER A 677 -6.22 -28.57 34.03
CA SER A 677 -7.42 -29.30 34.48
C SER A 677 -8.70 -28.68 33.89
N ALA A 678 -9.78 -29.47 33.83
CA ALA A 678 -10.97 -29.20 33.02
C ALA A 678 -12.14 -28.55 33.79
N PHE A 679 -13.08 -27.98 33.04
CA PHE A 679 -14.39 -27.54 33.56
C PHE A 679 -15.30 -28.75 33.86
N PRO A 680 -15.94 -28.82 35.05
CA PRO A 680 -17.05 -29.73 35.30
C PRO A 680 -18.41 -29.05 35.03
N GLU A 681 -19.40 -29.83 34.57
CA GLU A 681 -20.78 -29.36 34.39
C GLU A 681 -21.55 -29.28 35.71
N ILE A 682 -22.32 -28.21 35.92
CA ILE A 682 -23.45 -28.17 36.88
C ILE A 682 -24.59 -27.35 36.28
N GLY A 683 -25.80 -27.89 36.35
CA GLY A 683 -27.06 -27.15 36.23
C GLY A 683 -28.17 -27.83 37.05
N PRO A 684 -29.44 -27.43 36.93
CA PRO A 684 -29.97 -26.19 36.35
C PRO A 684 -30.77 -25.35 37.39
N GLY A 685 -30.80 -24.02 37.28
CA GLY A 685 -31.61 -23.22 38.22
C GLY A 685 -31.72 -21.70 37.99
N ARG A 686 -32.91 -21.25 37.58
CA ARG A 686 -33.48 -19.88 37.68
C ARG A 686 -32.60 -18.67 37.30
N THR A 687 -32.89 -18.10 36.13
CA THR A 687 -32.73 -16.66 35.84
C THR A 687 -33.60 -15.77 36.75
N PRO A 688 -33.06 -14.60 37.14
CA PRO A 688 -33.79 -13.33 37.04
C PRO A 688 -33.23 -12.42 35.93
N ALA A 689 -33.93 -11.33 35.62
CA ALA A 689 -33.61 -10.45 34.49
C ALA A 689 -32.26 -9.72 34.62
N GLY A 690 -31.45 -9.73 33.56
CA GLY A 690 -30.15 -9.03 33.51
C GLY A 690 -29.14 -9.59 32.50
N ALA A 691 -29.59 -10.12 31.35
CA ALA A 691 -28.71 -10.77 30.38
C ALA A 691 -28.02 -9.75 29.44
N PRO A 692 -26.69 -9.85 29.20
CA PRO A 692 -26.02 -9.02 28.20
C PRO A 692 -26.43 -9.42 26.78
N ILE A 693 -26.67 -8.43 25.92
CA ILE A 693 -27.12 -8.65 24.54
C ILE A 693 -25.95 -9.06 23.64
N ALA A 694 -26.18 -10.08 22.81
CA ALA A 694 -25.16 -10.62 21.89
C ALA A 694 -24.74 -9.62 20.79
N TYR A 695 -23.45 -9.62 20.44
CA TYR A 695 -22.89 -8.78 19.38
C TYR A 695 -23.10 -9.41 18.00
N ALA A 696 -24.24 -9.12 17.38
CA ALA A 696 -24.46 -9.39 15.95
C ALA A 696 -23.81 -8.29 15.07
N ALA A 697 -23.04 -8.70 14.07
CA ALA A 697 -22.51 -7.96 12.90
C ALA A 697 -22.02 -6.50 13.12
N GLU A 698 -20.71 -6.27 12.99
CA GLU A 698 -20.09 -4.93 13.00
C GLU A 698 -20.07 -4.24 11.62
N VAL A 699 -21.18 -4.30 10.85
CA VAL A 699 -21.35 -3.50 9.62
C VAL A 699 -22.68 -2.75 9.70
N ASP A 700 -22.58 -1.42 9.63
CA ASP A 700 -23.66 -0.42 9.65
C ASP A 700 -24.72 -0.56 10.76
N ARG A 701 -24.56 0.22 11.85
CA ARG A 701 -25.57 0.37 12.90
C ARG A 701 -26.08 1.80 12.96
N ARG A 702 -27.29 2.00 12.42
CA ARG A 702 -28.14 3.17 12.76
C ARG A 702 -28.33 3.21 14.27
N LEU A 703 -28.10 4.37 14.88
CA LEU A 703 -28.02 4.51 16.34
C LEU A 703 -29.37 4.24 17.02
N ARG A 704 -29.34 3.41 18.07
CA ARG A 704 -30.24 3.58 19.22
C ARG A 704 -29.50 4.39 20.26
N VAL A 705 -29.97 5.60 20.51
CA VAL A 705 -29.49 6.47 21.59
C VAL A 705 -30.27 6.15 22.85
N GLU A 706 -29.58 5.66 23.88
CA GLU A 706 -30.08 5.77 25.25
C GLU A 706 -29.56 7.09 25.83
N LEU A 707 -30.46 7.89 26.40
CA LEU A 707 -30.15 9.26 26.83
C LEU A 707 -29.65 9.28 28.29
N PRO A 708 -28.53 9.94 28.59
CA PRO A 708 -28.02 10.03 29.96
C PRO A 708 -28.99 10.85 30.84
N GLN A 709 -29.23 10.37 32.07
CA GLN A 709 -30.22 10.96 32.99
C GLN A 709 -29.79 12.29 33.64
N LYS A 710 -28.57 12.77 33.38
CA LYS A 710 -27.99 14.03 33.89
C LYS A 710 -27.19 14.72 32.78
N GLN A 711 -27.11 16.05 32.80
CA GLN A 711 -26.16 16.81 31.97
C GLN A 711 -24.72 16.52 32.41
N VAL A 712 -23.81 16.33 31.44
CA VAL A 712 -22.42 15.90 31.68
C VAL A 712 -21.56 17.03 32.24
N VAL A 713 -21.85 18.29 31.84
CA VAL A 713 -21.20 19.46 32.46
C VAL A 713 -21.64 19.63 33.93
N GLY A 714 -22.82 19.12 34.30
CA GLY A 714 -23.34 19.16 35.67
C GLY A 714 -22.65 18.20 36.66
N THR A 715 -21.82 17.27 36.18
CA THR A 715 -21.02 16.37 37.04
C THR A 715 -19.56 16.84 37.21
N LEU A 716 -19.18 17.97 36.62
CA LEU A 716 -17.86 18.58 36.86
C LEU A 716 -17.76 19.07 38.31
N GLN A 717 -16.71 18.66 39.03
CA GLN A 717 -16.41 19.20 40.35
C GLN A 717 -16.07 20.70 40.30
N TRP A 718 -15.49 21.14 39.18
CA TRP A 718 -15.07 22.52 38.93
C TRP A 718 -15.22 22.89 37.44
N PRO A 719 -16.38 23.42 37.00
CA PRO A 719 -16.61 23.87 35.62
C PRO A 719 -15.62 24.94 35.15
N ASP A 720 -15.23 25.83 36.06
CA ASP A 720 -14.12 26.78 35.91
C ASP A 720 -13.08 26.60 37.02
N ARG A 721 -11.90 27.20 36.83
CA ARG A 721 -10.78 27.02 37.75
C ARG A 721 -11.11 27.68 39.10
N PRO A 722 -11.14 26.95 40.23
CA PRO A 722 -11.38 27.55 41.53
C PRO A 722 -10.25 28.54 41.89
N SER A 723 -10.60 29.57 42.66
CA SER A 723 -9.58 30.42 43.27
C SER A 723 -8.85 29.65 44.37
N LEU A 724 -7.53 29.57 44.27
CA LEU A 724 -6.66 28.82 45.18
C LEU A 724 -5.61 29.77 45.77
N PRO A 725 -5.88 30.47 46.89
CA PRO A 725 -4.95 31.45 47.48
C PRO A 725 -3.62 30.87 47.96
N ARG A 726 -3.51 29.53 48.09
CA ARG A 726 -2.27 28.81 48.41
C ARG A 726 -1.65 28.09 47.20
N GLY A 727 -2.21 28.28 45.99
CA GLY A 727 -1.89 27.49 44.81
C GLY A 727 -2.42 26.05 44.87
N ALA A 728 -1.92 25.22 43.95
CA ALA A 728 -2.05 23.76 43.97
C ALA A 728 -0.64 23.18 44.05
N GLU A 729 -0.47 22.06 44.77
CA GLU A 729 0.81 21.34 44.79
C GLU A 729 1.00 20.62 43.44
N GLY A 730 2.24 20.37 43.05
CA GLY A 730 2.50 19.74 41.75
C GLY A 730 3.89 19.15 41.60
N TRP A 731 3.99 18.26 40.63
CA TRP A 731 5.24 17.69 40.13
C TRP A 731 5.60 18.35 38.81
N VAL A 732 6.90 18.45 38.55
CA VAL A 732 7.51 18.96 37.31
C VAL A 732 8.40 17.85 36.76
N SER A 733 8.36 17.61 35.46
CA SER A 733 9.31 16.73 34.79
C SER A 733 10.71 17.33 34.77
N GLU A 734 11.68 16.49 34.45
CA GLU A 734 12.94 16.96 33.87
C GLU A 734 12.66 17.76 32.58
N PHE A 735 13.63 18.59 32.16
CA PHE A 735 13.49 19.38 30.94
C PHE A 735 13.65 18.47 29.72
N ILE A 736 12.74 18.60 28.77
CA ILE A 736 12.65 17.74 27.58
C ILE A 736 13.22 18.53 26.42
N GLU A 737 14.37 18.08 25.93
CA GLU A 737 14.99 18.62 24.73
C GLU A 737 14.37 17.96 23.48
N HIS A 738 14.03 18.79 22.50
CA HIS A 738 13.42 18.37 21.24
C HIS A 738 13.80 19.37 20.14
N PRO A 739 14.02 18.95 18.87
CA PRO A 739 14.42 19.87 17.80
C PRO A 739 13.45 21.04 17.52
N MET A 740 12.19 20.92 17.95
CA MET A 740 11.17 21.97 17.84
C MET A 740 11.09 22.89 19.08
N GLY A 741 12.08 22.87 19.97
CA GLY A 741 12.13 23.66 21.20
C GLY A 741 11.87 22.84 22.48
N ALA A 742 12.45 23.32 23.59
CA ALA A 742 12.56 22.57 24.85
C ALA A 742 11.61 23.06 25.97
N PHE A 743 11.10 22.11 26.77
CA PHE A 743 9.99 22.33 27.71
C PHE A 743 9.94 21.32 28.87
N ALA A 744 9.23 21.66 29.94
CA ALA A 744 8.87 20.72 31.01
C ALA A 744 7.35 20.55 31.14
N VAL A 745 6.94 19.37 31.60
CA VAL A 745 5.55 18.97 31.85
C VAL A 745 5.26 19.07 33.35
N PHE A 746 4.16 19.74 33.69
CA PHE A 746 3.73 19.97 35.07
C PHE A 746 2.42 19.26 35.31
N VAL A 747 2.29 18.53 36.43
CA VAL A 747 1.04 17.87 36.83
C VAL A 747 0.75 18.21 38.28
N SER A 748 -0.32 18.96 38.48
CA SER A 748 -0.77 19.44 39.79
C SER A 748 -1.87 18.57 40.40
N HIS A 749 -1.98 18.63 41.72
CA HIS A 749 -2.94 17.88 42.53
C HIS A 749 -3.43 18.72 43.71
N LEU A 750 -4.60 18.33 44.25
CA LEU A 750 -5.21 18.94 45.43
C LEU A 750 -5.41 17.87 46.53
N ALA A 751 -5.19 18.24 47.78
CA ALA A 751 -5.43 17.37 48.93
C ALA A 751 -6.93 17.21 49.19
N LYS A 752 -7.49 16.02 48.91
CA LYS A 752 -8.88 15.64 49.19
C LYS A 752 -8.94 14.92 50.53
N LYS A 753 -9.63 15.49 51.52
CA LYS A 753 -9.86 14.84 52.82
C LYS A 753 -11.15 14.03 52.80
N THR A 754 -11.06 12.74 53.12
CA THR A 754 -12.19 11.81 53.21
C THR A 754 -12.08 11.05 54.53
N GLY A 755 -12.85 11.49 55.54
CA GLY A 755 -12.76 10.98 56.90
C GLY A 755 -11.38 11.28 57.52
N ARG A 756 -10.68 10.23 57.98
CA ARG A 756 -9.32 10.34 58.52
C ARG A 756 -8.22 10.30 57.44
N HIS A 757 -8.55 9.93 56.20
CA HIS A 757 -7.58 9.80 55.11
C HIS A 757 -7.51 11.09 54.28
N THR A 758 -6.32 11.40 53.77
CA THR A 758 -6.09 12.48 52.81
C THR A 758 -5.49 11.86 51.55
N SER A 759 -6.18 11.97 50.41
CA SER A 759 -5.70 11.53 49.11
C SER A 759 -5.28 12.72 48.24
N GLN A 760 -4.40 12.48 47.27
CA GLN A 760 -3.95 13.50 46.33
C GLN A 760 -4.75 13.37 45.03
N GLN A 761 -5.65 14.32 44.76
CA GLN A 761 -6.50 14.30 43.57
C GLN A 761 -5.84 15.10 42.43
N PRO A 762 -5.51 14.48 41.28
CA PRO A 762 -5.07 15.19 40.08
C PRO A 762 -6.02 16.32 39.66
N PHE A 763 -5.46 17.47 39.27
CA PHE A 763 -6.21 18.73 39.12
C PHE A 763 -5.98 19.44 37.77
N GLU A 764 -4.75 19.80 37.44
CA GLU A 764 -4.37 20.47 36.17
C GLU A 764 -3.03 19.98 35.64
N VAL A 765 -2.89 19.96 34.32
CA VAL A 765 -1.64 19.72 33.58
C VAL A 765 -1.31 20.96 32.76
N TRP A 766 -0.08 21.45 32.86
CA TRP A 766 0.44 22.49 31.96
C TRP A 766 1.83 22.14 31.45
N VAL A 767 2.26 22.86 30.42
CA VAL A 767 3.59 22.77 29.84
C VAL A 767 4.18 24.17 29.83
N ASN A 768 5.45 24.29 30.15
CA ASN A 768 6.19 25.55 30.21
C ASN A 768 7.62 25.35 29.71
N GLY A 769 8.18 26.31 28.97
CA GLY A 769 9.50 26.28 28.39
C GLY A 769 9.81 27.59 27.69
N SER A 770 11.10 27.90 27.47
CA SER A 770 11.51 29.08 26.71
C SER A 770 11.06 29.01 25.24
N GLU A 771 11.06 27.79 24.69
CA GLU A 771 10.67 27.48 23.32
C GLU A 771 9.61 26.38 23.35
N GLN A 772 8.49 26.65 24.04
CA GLN A 772 7.39 25.68 24.15
C GLN A 772 6.84 25.30 22.77
N PRO A 773 6.84 24.01 22.39
CA PRO A 773 6.23 23.58 21.14
C PRO A 773 4.75 23.96 21.04
N ARG A 774 4.37 24.55 19.90
CA ARG A 774 3.01 25.03 19.61
C ARG A 774 1.96 23.92 19.76
N ALA A 775 0.71 24.30 20.04
CA ALA A 775 -0.44 23.46 20.38
C ALA A 775 -0.31 22.55 21.62
N LEU A 776 0.90 22.21 22.11
CA LEU A 776 1.07 21.32 23.25
C LEU A 776 0.47 21.93 24.55
N GLY A 777 0.54 23.25 24.69
CA GLY A 777 -0.16 23.99 25.75
C GLY A 777 -1.69 23.95 25.63
N ALA A 778 -2.25 23.89 24.43
CA ALA A 778 -3.69 23.75 24.20
C ALA A 778 -4.18 22.34 24.54
N LEU A 779 -3.39 21.33 24.21
CA LEU A 779 -3.64 19.93 24.62
C LEU A 779 -3.64 19.81 26.15
N ALA A 780 -2.62 20.35 26.83
CA ALA A 780 -2.53 20.38 28.28
C ALA A 780 -3.70 21.14 28.94
N LYS A 781 -4.10 22.30 28.38
CA LYS A 781 -5.29 23.06 28.81
C LYS A 781 -6.59 22.27 28.63
N THR A 782 -6.69 21.45 27.59
CA THR A 782 -7.86 20.61 27.31
C THR A 782 -7.95 19.44 28.31
N LEU A 783 -6.83 18.76 28.57
CA LEU A 783 -6.71 17.69 29.58
C LEU A 783 -6.92 18.21 31.01
N SER A 784 -6.54 19.45 31.30
CA SER A 784 -6.84 20.12 32.58
C SER A 784 -8.34 20.28 32.87
N VAL A 785 -9.20 20.23 31.85
CA VAL A 785 -10.66 20.18 32.03
C VAL A 785 -11.12 18.74 32.26
N ASP A 786 -10.48 17.75 31.62
CA ASP A 786 -10.77 16.33 31.85
C ASP A 786 -10.42 15.90 33.29
N LEU A 787 -9.31 16.36 33.85
CA LEU A 787 -8.89 15.97 35.21
C LEU A 787 -9.88 16.40 36.32
N ARG A 788 -10.70 17.44 36.06
CA ARG A 788 -11.71 17.99 36.99
C ARG A 788 -13.09 17.33 36.88
N SER A 789 -13.30 16.40 35.95
CA SER A 789 -14.59 15.70 35.78
C SER A 789 -14.82 14.55 36.76
N GLN A 790 -13.81 14.21 37.57
CA GLN A 790 -13.70 12.98 38.38
C GLN A 790 -13.71 11.66 37.59
N ASP A 791 -14.32 11.61 36.39
CA ASP A 791 -14.30 10.43 35.51
C ASP A 791 -12.87 10.03 35.11
N ARG A 792 -12.33 9.01 35.79
CA ARG A 792 -10.97 8.50 35.55
C ARG A 792 -10.88 7.61 34.31
N ALA A 793 -11.96 6.92 33.94
CA ALA A 793 -12.03 6.14 32.71
C ALA A 793 -11.91 7.04 31.47
N TRP A 794 -12.55 8.20 31.49
CA TRP A 794 -12.46 9.24 30.46
C TRP A 794 -11.03 9.80 30.29
N VAL A 795 -10.40 10.22 31.40
CA VAL A 795 -9.01 10.71 31.39
C VAL A 795 -8.07 9.63 30.85
N ARG A 796 -8.21 8.39 31.34
CA ARG A 796 -7.40 7.24 30.90
C ARG A 796 -7.56 6.97 29.40
N ARG A 797 -8.79 6.93 28.90
CA ARG A 797 -9.11 6.74 27.47
C ARG A 797 -8.41 7.75 26.57
N LYS A 798 -8.35 9.01 26.98
CA LYS A 798 -7.65 10.07 26.22
C LYS A 798 -6.14 9.90 26.25
N ILE A 799 -5.56 9.61 27.41
CA ILE A 799 -4.11 9.41 27.56
C ILE A 799 -3.63 8.19 26.76
N GLU A 800 -4.34 7.06 26.85
CA GLU A 800 -4.04 5.87 26.04
C GLU A 800 -4.19 6.09 24.53
N ALA A 801 -5.04 7.03 24.10
CA ALA A 801 -5.13 7.43 22.70
C ALA A 801 -3.95 8.32 22.26
N LEU A 802 -3.51 9.25 23.11
CA LEU A 802 -2.37 10.14 22.84
C LEU A 802 -1.04 9.38 22.79
N MET A 803 -0.82 8.40 23.68
CA MET A 803 0.38 7.55 23.68
C MET A 803 0.58 6.74 22.39
N ARG A 804 -0.48 6.54 21.61
CA ARG A 804 -0.46 5.78 20.35
C ARG A 804 -0.25 6.68 19.11
N LEU A 805 -0.14 7.99 19.28
CA LEU A 805 0.10 8.92 18.17
C LEU A 805 1.57 8.84 17.71
N ARG A 806 1.75 8.63 16.42
CA ARG A 806 3.01 8.82 15.70
C ARG A 806 3.09 10.25 15.17
N GLY A 807 4.29 10.79 15.08
CA GLY A 807 4.60 12.00 14.35
C GLY A 807 5.67 11.71 13.31
N ASP A 808 6.15 12.76 12.66
CA ASP A 808 7.12 12.65 11.57
C ASP A 808 8.51 12.24 12.12
N ASP A 809 8.85 12.70 13.33
CA ASP A 809 10.11 12.39 14.04
C ASP A 809 9.93 11.45 15.23
N TYR A 810 10.95 10.60 15.45
CA TYR A 810 11.18 9.90 16.72
C TYR A 810 12.24 10.65 17.52
N PHE A 811 12.05 10.78 18.83
CA PHE A 811 13.04 11.36 19.73
C PHE A 811 13.18 10.50 20.98
N GLU A 812 14.26 10.69 21.75
CA GLU A 812 14.48 10.04 23.03
C GLU A 812 14.35 11.06 24.16
N MET A 813 13.83 10.63 25.31
CA MET A 813 13.66 11.50 26.47
C MET A 813 13.84 10.72 27.78
N PRO A 814 14.34 11.35 28.86
CA PRO A 814 14.44 10.70 30.16
C PRO A 814 13.04 10.40 30.71
N MET A 815 12.84 9.17 31.18
CA MET A 815 11.63 8.76 31.89
C MET A 815 11.90 8.69 33.40
N PRO A 816 11.03 9.27 34.25
CA PRO A 816 11.11 9.08 35.70
C PRO A 816 10.79 7.63 36.11
N PRO A 817 11.35 7.12 37.23
CA PRO A 817 12.02 7.86 38.31
C PRO A 817 13.56 7.96 38.19
N ASP A 818 14.15 7.21 37.26
CA ASP A 818 15.59 6.92 37.14
C ASP A 818 16.27 7.76 36.05
N GLY A 819 15.51 8.29 35.09
CA GLY A 819 16.01 9.06 33.97
C GLY A 819 16.35 8.20 32.75
N GLU A 820 15.90 6.93 32.70
CA GLU A 820 16.16 6.06 31.54
C GLU A 820 15.70 6.71 30.24
N LEU A 821 16.62 6.85 29.27
CA LEU A 821 16.32 7.39 27.96
C LEU A 821 15.41 6.42 27.20
N ARG A 822 14.20 6.90 26.88
CA ARG A 822 13.19 6.12 26.18
C ARG A 822 12.81 6.79 24.86
N ARG A 823 12.99 6.05 23.77
CA ARG A 823 12.52 6.44 22.44
C ARG A 823 10.98 6.52 22.37
N MET A 824 10.48 7.66 21.94
CA MET A 824 9.06 7.99 21.78
C MET A 824 8.67 8.09 20.31
N PRO A 825 7.42 7.73 19.94
CA PRO A 825 6.93 7.80 18.55
C PRO A 825 6.41 9.18 18.13
N SER A 826 6.27 10.12 19.08
CA SER A 826 5.95 11.52 18.83
C SER A 826 6.16 12.34 20.10
N LEU A 827 6.36 13.66 19.95
CA LEU A 827 6.32 14.66 21.02
C LEU A 827 5.07 14.52 21.92
N VAL A 828 3.91 14.29 21.29
CA VAL A 828 2.62 14.15 21.97
C VAL A 828 2.54 12.86 22.79
N ALA A 829 3.08 11.75 22.27
CA ALA A 829 3.17 10.49 23.00
C ALA A 829 4.12 10.61 24.20
N GLY A 830 5.28 11.27 24.06
CA GLY A 830 6.20 11.54 25.17
C GLY A 830 5.55 12.32 26.31
N PHE A 831 4.88 13.43 25.97
CA PHE A 831 4.04 14.19 26.90
C PHE A 831 2.98 13.31 27.60
N ALA A 832 2.25 12.48 26.84
CA ALA A 832 1.22 11.59 27.40
C ALA A 832 1.80 10.49 28.31
N HIS A 833 3.00 9.99 28.01
CA HIS A 833 3.73 9.02 28.84
C HIS A 833 4.09 9.61 30.22
N LEU A 834 4.58 10.86 30.29
CA LEU A 834 4.86 11.54 31.56
C LEU A 834 3.59 11.83 32.35
N VAL A 835 2.53 12.31 31.70
CA VAL A 835 1.24 12.56 32.37
C VAL A 835 0.68 11.25 32.92
N LYS A 836 0.73 10.15 32.16
CA LYS A 836 0.33 8.82 32.65
C LYS A 836 1.11 8.42 33.90
N TRP A 837 2.45 8.47 33.84
CA TRP A 837 3.32 8.09 34.95
C TRP A 837 3.00 8.89 36.22
N ARG A 838 2.81 10.22 36.12
CA ARG A 838 2.52 11.04 37.29
C ARG A 838 1.11 10.83 37.83
N LEU A 839 0.14 10.48 36.99
CA LEU A 839 -1.19 10.05 37.44
C LEU A 839 -1.13 8.69 38.15
N GLU A 840 -0.29 7.76 37.70
CA GLU A 840 -0.02 6.49 38.40
C GLU A 840 0.61 6.73 39.77
N LYS A 841 1.58 7.64 39.89
CA LYS A 841 2.14 8.07 41.19
C LYS A 841 1.18 8.89 42.07
N LEU A 842 0.00 9.25 41.58
CA LEU A 842 -1.07 9.92 42.32
C LEU A 842 -2.24 8.98 42.67
N SER A 843 -2.11 7.66 42.47
CA SER A 843 -3.19 6.68 42.66
C SER A 843 -4.46 7.01 41.85
N ALA A 844 -4.30 7.66 40.69
CA ALA A 844 -5.42 8.19 39.93
C ALA A 844 -6.31 7.13 39.27
N TRP A 845 -5.92 5.86 39.31
CA TRP A 845 -6.60 4.72 38.68
C TRP A 845 -7.17 3.70 39.67
N ASP A 846 -6.91 3.88 40.97
CA ASP A 846 -7.24 2.89 42.01
C ASP A 846 -8.74 2.88 42.34
N ASP A 847 -9.45 3.94 41.97
CA ASP A 847 -10.89 4.16 42.20
C ASP A 847 -11.75 3.50 41.10
N ALA A 848 -11.64 2.16 41.00
CA ALA A 848 -12.18 1.35 39.91
C ALA A 848 -13.72 1.20 39.87
N GLY A 849 -14.46 1.99 40.66
CA GLY A 849 -15.93 1.91 40.78
C GLY A 849 -16.64 3.26 40.94
N GLY A 850 -15.99 4.39 40.60
CA GLY A 850 -16.63 5.71 40.60
C GLY A 850 -17.63 5.93 39.45
N GLU A 851 -18.46 6.98 39.54
CA GLU A 851 -19.36 7.38 38.44
C GLU A 851 -18.56 7.75 37.18
N THR A 852 -19.01 7.31 36.00
CA THR A 852 -18.34 7.54 34.69
C THR A 852 -19.17 8.37 33.69
N PRO A 853 -19.69 9.55 34.08
CA PRO A 853 -20.71 10.28 33.31
C PRO A 853 -20.26 10.77 31.93
N LEU A 854 -18.96 10.79 31.62
CA LEU A 854 -18.44 11.12 30.29
C LEU A 854 -18.35 9.89 29.39
N MET A 855 -18.05 8.72 29.96
CA MET A 855 -18.11 7.44 29.26
C MET A 855 -19.55 7.01 29.00
N ASP A 856 -20.43 7.18 30.00
CA ASP A 856 -21.85 6.83 29.94
C ASP A 856 -22.63 7.69 28.93
N ALA A 857 -22.11 8.87 28.60
CA ALA A 857 -22.67 9.81 27.63
C ALA A 857 -22.03 9.73 26.22
N LEU A 858 -21.26 8.69 25.93
CA LEU A 858 -20.71 8.45 24.59
C LEU A 858 -21.80 8.03 23.59
N MET A 859 -21.91 8.73 22.46
CA MET A 859 -22.73 8.30 21.32
C MET A 859 -22.27 6.94 20.75
N PHE A 860 -20.99 6.58 20.96
CA PHE A 860 -20.41 5.31 20.53
C PHE A 860 -19.07 5.03 21.25
N ALA A 861 -18.78 3.76 21.52
CA ALA A 861 -17.56 3.34 22.23
C ALA A 861 -16.28 3.45 21.38
N ARG A 862 -16.37 3.41 20.05
CA ARG A 862 -15.27 3.53 19.07
C ARG A 862 -15.71 4.46 17.93
N GLU A 863 -14.78 5.24 17.39
CA GLU A 863 -15.00 6.17 16.28
C GLU A 863 -15.57 5.43 15.04
N PRO A 864 -16.77 5.81 14.53
CA PRO A 864 -17.42 5.14 13.42
C PRO A 864 -16.53 5.03 12.18
N LYS A 865 -16.33 3.81 11.72
CA LYS A 865 -15.64 3.52 10.46
C LYS A 865 -16.60 3.76 9.31
N THR A 866 -16.25 4.76 8.51
CA THR A 866 -16.94 5.13 7.27
C THR A 866 -16.83 3.99 6.25
N GLY A 867 -17.94 3.65 5.59
CA GLY A 867 -17.97 2.70 4.47
C GLY A 867 -17.57 3.34 3.13
N THR A 868 -17.75 2.62 2.02
CA THR A 868 -17.48 3.07 0.65
C THR A 868 -18.25 4.33 0.25
N GLU A 869 -19.47 4.49 0.78
CA GLU A 869 -20.34 5.65 0.51
C GLU A 869 -19.82 6.97 1.10
N GLY A 870 -18.73 6.92 1.89
CA GLY A 870 -18.15 8.08 2.54
C GLY A 870 -18.97 8.56 3.73
N THR A 871 -18.58 9.74 4.24
CA THR A 871 -19.27 10.48 5.29
C THR A 871 -19.19 11.94 4.93
N LEU A 872 -20.21 12.71 5.27
CA LEU A 872 -20.24 14.12 4.93
C LEU A 872 -19.20 14.86 5.77
N SER A 873 -18.42 15.71 5.11
CA SER A 873 -17.41 16.55 5.76
C SER A 873 -17.72 18.02 5.56
N TRP A 874 -17.45 18.81 6.60
CA TRP A 874 -17.34 20.25 6.49
C TRP A 874 -15.86 20.62 6.55
N THR A 875 -15.38 21.36 5.56
CA THR A 875 -13.98 21.74 5.39
C THR A 875 -13.81 23.24 5.25
N VAL A 876 -12.74 23.79 5.84
CA VAL A 876 -12.37 25.21 5.74
C VAL A 876 -10.85 25.36 5.70
N ASP A 877 -10.35 26.19 4.78
CA ASP A 877 -8.94 26.55 4.69
C ASP A 877 -8.55 27.51 5.83
N VAL A 878 -7.42 27.22 6.49
CA VAL A 878 -6.84 27.98 7.59
C VAL A 878 -5.39 28.30 7.27
N ARG A 879 -5.12 29.60 7.11
CA ARG A 879 -3.77 30.13 6.86
C ARG A 879 -3.40 31.17 7.90
N ASN A 880 -2.22 31.02 8.50
CA ASN A 880 -1.60 31.96 9.43
C ASN A 880 -0.15 32.24 8.99
N ASP A 881 0.03 33.31 8.22
CA ASP A 881 1.34 33.74 7.70
C ASP A 881 2.36 34.08 8.80
N ALA A 882 1.92 34.39 10.03
CA ALA A 882 2.83 34.70 11.15
C ALA A 882 3.52 33.46 11.72
N THR A 883 2.92 32.27 11.54
CA THR A 883 3.40 30.99 12.07
C THR A 883 3.74 29.95 11.01
N GLY A 884 3.44 30.22 9.73
CA GLY A 884 3.63 29.29 8.62
C GLY A 884 2.55 28.20 8.52
N ASP A 885 1.44 28.31 9.25
CA ASP A 885 0.34 27.35 9.12
C ASP A 885 -0.42 27.60 7.80
N ASP A 886 -0.59 26.58 6.95
CA ASP A 886 -1.46 26.63 5.76
C ASP A 886 -2.09 25.23 5.54
N PHE A 887 -3.31 25.04 6.06
CA PHE A 887 -3.97 23.73 6.13
C PHE A 887 -5.49 23.78 5.99
N VAL A 888 -6.09 22.68 5.52
CA VAL A 888 -7.53 22.46 5.54
C VAL A 888 -7.95 21.83 6.88
N LEU A 889 -8.82 22.52 7.63
CA LEU A 889 -9.54 21.94 8.76
C LEU A 889 -10.72 21.11 8.23
N GLY A 890 -10.80 19.83 8.60
CA GLY A 890 -11.93 18.94 8.28
C GLY A 890 -12.68 18.46 9.53
N LEU A 891 -14.01 18.49 9.46
CA LEU A 891 -14.93 17.89 10.44
C LEU A 891 -15.79 16.82 9.76
N LYS A 892 -15.82 15.59 10.29
CA LYS A 892 -16.72 14.52 9.84
C LYS A 892 -18.08 14.62 10.52
N GLU A 893 -19.15 14.47 9.77
CA GLU A 893 -20.53 14.60 10.25
C GLU A 893 -21.29 13.26 10.16
N LEU A 894 -21.76 12.79 11.31
CA LEU A 894 -22.65 11.64 11.40
C LEU A 894 -24.10 12.15 11.23
N ASP A 895 -24.83 11.55 10.30
CA ASP A 895 -26.28 11.73 10.19
C ASP A 895 -26.96 10.79 11.19
N LEU A 896 -27.89 11.30 12.00
CA LEU A 896 -28.59 10.52 13.02
C LEU A 896 -29.83 9.79 12.46
N GLY A 897 -30.16 9.98 11.17
CA GLY A 897 -31.28 9.32 10.49
C GLY A 897 -32.62 10.06 10.58
N ASP A 898 -32.66 11.17 11.32
CA ASP A 898 -33.79 12.10 11.46
C ASP A 898 -33.54 13.45 10.73
N GLY A 899 -32.39 13.59 10.05
CA GLY A 899 -31.92 14.81 9.41
C GLY A 899 -31.05 15.70 10.31
N LEU A 900 -30.85 15.35 11.59
CA LEU A 900 -29.87 16.00 12.44
C LEU A 900 -28.48 15.43 12.17
N ARG A 901 -27.49 16.32 12.07
CA ARG A 901 -26.07 15.96 11.92
C ARG A 901 -25.27 16.31 13.16
N ARG A 902 -24.27 15.50 13.47
CA ARG A 902 -23.32 15.74 14.56
C ARG A 902 -21.88 15.66 14.04
N PRO A 903 -21.07 16.73 14.19
CA PRO A 903 -19.63 16.62 14.04
C PRO A 903 -19.11 15.61 15.06
N TYR A 904 -18.30 14.65 14.62
CA TYR A 904 -17.91 13.50 15.42
C TYR A 904 -16.41 13.18 15.40
N SER A 905 -15.65 13.73 14.45
CA SER A 905 -14.21 13.54 14.32
C SER A 905 -13.61 14.72 13.54
N MET A 906 -12.39 15.12 13.87
CA MET A 906 -11.70 16.24 13.22
C MET A 906 -10.26 15.89 12.83
N TRP A 907 -9.81 16.45 11.71
CA TRP A 907 -8.45 16.30 11.21
C TRP A 907 -7.99 17.59 10.51
N LEU A 908 -6.67 17.72 10.31
CA LEU A 908 -6.05 18.77 9.51
C LEU A 908 -5.35 18.14 8.30
N ALA A 909 -5.15 18.89 7.22
CA ALA A 909 -4.37 18.46 6.06
C ALA A 909 -3.66 19.66 5.41
N GLY A 910 -2.33 19.64 5.38
CA GLY A 910 -1.48 20.74 4.91
C GLY A 910 -0.27 20.94 5.83
N GLU A 911 0.27 22.16 5.84
CA GLU A 911 1.41 22.54 6.67
C GLU A 911 0.95 23.03 8.05
N TYR A 912 1.32 22.30 9.11
CA TYR A 912 0.99 22.64 10.50
C TYR A 912 1.86 21.85 11.50
N PRO A 913 2.11 22.35 12.72
CA PRO A 913 2.83 21.59 13.75
C PRO A 913 2.08 20.32 14.17
N ARG A 914 2.69 19.13 13.99
CA ARG A 914 2.10 17.80 14.34
C ARG A 914 1.63 17.66 15.79
N ALA A 915 2.05 18.53 16.70
CA ALA A 915 1.47 18.64 18.04
C ALA A 915 -0.06 18.91 18.02
N LEU A 916 -0.58 19.54 16.97
CA LEU A 916 -2.01 19.73 16.74
C LEU A 916 -2.77 18.41 16.54
N ASP A 917 -2.15 17.34 16.05
CA ASP A 917 -2.82 16.03 15.88
C ASP A 917 -3.24 15.46 17.24
N GLY A 918 -2.49 15.74 18.30
CA GLY A 918 -2.88 15.45 19.68
C GLY A 918 -4.14 16.18 20.13
N LEU A 919 -4.23 17.48 19.79
CA LEU A 919 -5.42 18.29 20.07
C LEU A 919 -6.62 17.79 19.24
N CYS A 920 -6.41 17.50 17.95
CA CYS A 920 -7.44 16.95 17.06
C CYS A 920 -7.97 15.61 17.58
N LYS A 921 -7.10 14.73 18.09
CA LYS A 921 -7.54 13.43 18.60
C LYS A 921 -8.32 13.55 19.91
N VAL A 922 -7.92 14.44 20.82
CA VAL A 922 -8.64 14.69 22.06
C VAL A 922 -9.98 15.39 21.80
N LEU A 923 -10.02 16.39 20.93
CA LEU A 923 -11.26 17.07 20.57
C LEU A 923 -12.21 16.14 19.80
N SER A 924 -11.71 15.25 18.94
CA SER A 924 -12.55 14.20 18.32
C SER A 924 -13.21 13.33 19.39
N ILE A 925 -12.44 12.88 20.39
CA ILE A 925 -13.00 12.12 21.53
C ILE A 925 -14.04 12.97 22.29
N ASP A 926 -13.82 14.27 22.49
CA ASP A 926 -14.81 15.19 23.08
C ASP A 926 -16.09 15.34 22.23
N MET A 927 -15.99 15.28 20.89
CA MET A 927 -17.13 15.31 19.97
C MET A 927 -17.98 14.03 20.03
N HIS A 928 -17.46 12.93 20.59
CA HIS A 928 -18.25 11.70 20.77
C HIS A 928 -19.26 11.80 21.93
N VAL A 929 -19.16 12.79 22.82
CA VAL A 929 -20.09 12.99 23.93
C VAL A 929 -21.41 13.57 23.39
N ILE A 930 -22.54 12.95 23.74
CA ILE A 930 -23.84 13.34 23.18
C ILE A 930 -24.33 14.71 23.67
N ASP A 931 -23.95 15.09 24.90
CA ASP A 931 -24.21 16.40 25.48
C ASP A 931 -23.30 17.47 24.83
N PRO A 932 -23.86 18.37 23.97
CA PRO A 932 -23.05 19.36 23.27
C PRO A 932 -22.51 20.45 24.21
N ALA A 933 -23.00 20.55 25.46
CA ALA A 933 -22.43 21.45 26.45
C ALA A 933 -20.96 21.13 26.73
N TRP A 934 -20.57 19.86 26.61
CA TRP A 934 -19.22 19.37 26.86
C TRP A 934 -18.21 19.88 25.82
N ILE A 935 -18.40 19.56 24.54
CA ILE A 935 -17.54 20.05 23.45
C ILE A 935 -17.59 21.58 23.36
N GLY A 936 -18.75 22.20 23.59
CA GLY A 936 -18.88 23.65 23.72
C GLY A 936 -18.00 24.23 24.83
N LEU A 937 -17.94 23.60 26.01
CA LEU A 937 -17.09 24.02 27.13
C LEU A 937 -15.60 23.95 26.79
N LYS A 938 -15.15 22.89 26.09
CA LYS A 938 -13.77 22.78 25.59
C LYS A 938 -13.42 23.95 24.67
N LEU A 939 -14.22 24.13 23.61
CA LEU A 939 -13.96 25.14 22.57
C LEU A 939 -13.99 26.56 23.13
N ARG A 940 -14.95 26.89 24.02
CA ARG A 940 -15.01 28.21 24.69
C ARG A 940 -13.76 28.53 25.51
N LYS A 941 -13.09 27.53 26.09
CA LYS A 941 -11.81 27.71 26.80
C LYS A 941 -10.60 27.81 25.85
N LEU A 942 -10.71 27.34 24.61
CA LEU A 942 -9.70 27.50 23.55
C LEU A 942 -9.79 28.83 22.79
N LEU A 943 -10.97 29.47 22.69
CA LEU A 943 -11.14 30.81 22.10
C LEU A 943 -10.22 31.90 22.70
N LYS A 944 -9.78 31.71 23.95
CA LYS A 944 -8.84 32.58 24.68
C LYS A 944 -7.51 31.87 24.96
N PHE A 945 -7.06 31.02 24.03
CA PHE A 945 -5.70 30.47 24.05
C PHE A 945 -4.81 31.34 23.16
N ALA A 946 -3.72 31.85 23.73
CA ALA A 946 -2.71 32.60 23.02
C ALA A 946 -1.46 31.75 22.84
N GLU A 947 -0.78 31.89 21.70
CA GLU A 947 0.52 31.28 21.42
C GLU A 947 1.56 32.40 21.21
N PRO A 948 2.83 32.22 21.64
CA PRO A 948 3.89 33.18 21.32
C PRO A 948 4.01 33.35 19.80
N LEU A 949 3.92 34.60 19.33
CA LEU A 949 3.90 34.98 17.90
C LEU A 949 2.80 34.28 17.07
N GLY A 950 1.76 33.75 17.73
CA GLY A 950 0.69 33.00 17.07
C GLY A 950 -0.51 33.83 16.63
N ASP A 951 -0.55 35.12 16.98
CA ASP A 951 -1.70 35.97 16.70
C ASP A 951 -1.73 36.49 15.26
N PHE A 952 -2.92 36.50 14.66
CA PHE A 952 -3.10 36.80 13.23
C PHE A 952 -4.51 37.30 12.92
N MET A 953 -4.65 38.06 11.83
CA MET A 953 -5.94 38.58 11.40
C MET A 953 -6.66 37.60 10.47
N ALA A 954 -7.84 37.13 10.88
CA ALA A 954 -8.69 36.27 10.06
C ALA A 954 -10.15 36.72 10.10
N ARG A 955 -10.95 36.28 9.12
CA ARG A 955 -12.39 36.60 9.02
C ARG A 955 -13.14 36.13 10.26
N VAL A 956 -14.21 36.84 10.63
CA VAL A 956 -15.11 36.41 11.72
C VAL A 956 -16.02 35.28 11.20
N PRO A 957 -15.95 34.05 11.76
CA PRO A 957 -16.76 32.94 11.27
C PRO A 957 -18.28 33.23 11.33
N GLY A 958 -18.95 33.13 10.19
CA GLY A 958 -20.37 33.42 10.04
C GLY A 958 -20.73 34.87 9.68
N ASP A 959 -19.76 35.78 9.55
CA ASP A 959 -20.03 37.09 8.99
C ASP A 959 -20.26 37.00 7.47
N THR A 960 -21.51 37.25 7.07
CA THR A 960 -22.01 37.16 5.69
C THR A 960 -22.35 38.54 5.10
N GLY A 961 -21.87 39.62 5.72
CA GLY A 961 -22.04 40.98 5.20
C GLY A 961 -21.33 41.19 3.86
N LYS A 962 -21.75 42.22 3.10
CA LYS A 962 -21.14 42.60 1.81
C LYS A 962 -19.62 42.84 1.90
N HIS A 963 -19.13 43.19 3.09
CA HIS A 963 -17.72 43.20 3.45
C HIS A 963 -17.59 42.40 4.76
N PRO A 964 -17.20 41.11 4.71
CA PRO A 964 -17.11 40.29 5.92
C PRO A 964 -15.97 40.82 6.80
N ARG A 965 -16.26 41.04 8.09
CA ARG A 965 -15.26 41.58 9.03
C ARG A 965 -14.16 40.57 9.30
N SER A 966 -12.94 41.08 9.52
CA SER A 966 -11.83 40.33 10.09
C SER A 966 -11.47 40.89 11.47
N GLN A 967 -10.88 40.06 12.31
CA GLN A 967 -10.34 40.43 13.62
C GLN A 967 -9.04 39.69 13.90
N THR A 968 -8.21 40.20 14.80
CA THR A 968 -7.04 39.46 15.30
C THR A 968 -7.50 38.34 16.24
N TRP A 969 -7.03 37.13 15.97
CA TRP A 969 -7.21 35.95 16.82
C TRP A 969 -5.89 35.67 17.57
N PRO A 970 -5.93 35.26 18.85
CA PRO A 970 -4.73 35.13 19.67
C PRO A 970 -3.87 33.88 19.37
N SER A 971 -4.38 32.95 18.57
CA SER A 971 -3.64 31.79 18.05
C SER A 971 -4.42 31.12 16.91
N THR A 972 -3.73 30.32 16.09
CA THR A 972 -4.36 29.38 15.15
C THR A 972 -5.34 28.44 15.86
N VAL A 973 -4.98 27.96 17.06
CA VAL A 973 -5.86 27.13 17.91
C VAL A 973 -7.17 27.85 18.27
N ALA A 974 -7.11 29.14 18.62
CA ALA A 974 -8.29 29.93 18.96
C ALA A 974 -9.20 30.16 17.74
N TYR A 975 -8.62 30.34 16.54
CA TYR A 975 -9.38 30.45 15.30
C TYR A 975 -10.03 29.12 14.89
N VAL A 976 -9.30 27.99 14.98
CA VAL A 976 -9.87 26.65 14.79
C VAL A 976 -11.03 26.41 15.76
N ALA A 977 -10.90 26.78 17.03
CA ALA A 977 -11.99 26.66 18.00
C ALA A 977 -13.22 27.52 17.62
N ALA A 978 -13.01 28.70 17.04
CA ALA A 978 -14.09 29.56 16.53
C ALA A 978 -14.77 28.99 15.28
N LEU A 979 -14.01 28.40 14.36
CA LEU A 979 -14.53 27.70 13.18
C LEU A 979 -15.40 26.49 13.58
N ILE A 980 -14.94 25.68 14.53
CA ILE A 980 -15.73 24.53 15.03
C ILE A 980 -17.01 25.02 15.71
N LEU A 981 -16.94 26.01 16.60
CA LEU A 981 -18.15 26.61 17.22
C LEU A 981 -19.11 27.17 16.18
N HIS A 982 -18.61 27.83 15.14
CA HIS A 982 -19.43 28.30 14.02
C HIS A 982 -20.13 27.14 13.30
N ARG A 983 -19.45 26.01 13.05
CA ARG A 983 -20.10 24.84 12.43
C ARG A 983 -21.17 24.22 13.33
N TYR A 984 -20.91 24.07 14.64
CA TYR A 984 -21.94 23.63 15.59
C TYR A 984 -23.15 24.58 15.64
N ARG A 985 -22.94 25.88 15.41
CA ARG A 985 -24.03 26.86 15.24
C ARG A 985 -24.77 26.70 13.91
N MET A 986 -24.08 26.48 12.78
CA MET A 986 -24.73 26.20 11.48
C MET A 986 -25.67 24.99 11.54
N LEU A 987 -25.33 23.99 12.37
CA LEU A 987 -26.11 22.77 12.58
C LEU A 987 -27.23 22.92 13.64
N GLY A 988 -27.43 24.12 14.21
CA GLY A 988 -28.47 24.36 15.22
C GLY A 988 -28.21 23.69 16.58
N ILE A 989 -26.96 23.29 16.86
CA ILE A 989 -26.59 22.60 18.10
C ILE A 989 -26.21 23.60 19.20
N LEU A 990 -25.42 24.62 18.86
CA LEU A 990 -24.91 25.64 19.78
C LEU A 990 -25.34 27.06 19.35
N ASP A 991 -25.48 27.96 20.33
CA ASP A 991 -25.81 29.37 20.13
C ASP A 991 -24.58 30.23 19.78
N GLU A 992 -24.75 31.56 19.70
CA GLU A 992 -23.64 32.50 19.44
C GLU A 992 -22.54 32.48 20.53
N ARG A 993 -22.89 32.04 21.75
CA ARG A 993 -22.00 31.96 22.91
C ARG A 993 -21.36 30.58 23.04
N GLY A 994 -21.69 29.62 22.17
CA GLY A 994 -21.25 28.24 22.24
C GLY A 994 -21.95 27.43 23.35
N GLN A 995 -23.13 27.82 23.80
CA GLN A 995 -24.01 27.11 24.74
C GLN A 995 -25.07 26.29 23.98
N PRO A 996 -25.60 25.18 24.52
CA PRO A 996 -26.63 24.38 23.84
C PRO A 996 -27.90 25.19 23.54
N LEU A 997 -28.41 25.09 22.31
CA LEU A 997 -29.69 25.70 21.93
C LEU A 997 -30.92 25.00 22.54
N ASN A 998 -30.76 23.82 23.11
CA ASN A 998 -31.83 23.08 23.77
C ASN A 998 -31.33 22.43 25.09
N PRO A 999 -31.83 22.86 26.26
CA PRO A 999 -31.24 22.51 27.55
C PRO A 999 -31.42 21.04 27.96
N THR A 1000 -32.44 20.34 27.47
CA THR A 1000 -32.65 18.92 27.75
C THR A 1000 -31.85 17.98 26.84
N GLY A 1001 -31.09 18.51 25.87
CA GLY A 1001 -30.42 17.75 24.81
C GLY A 1001 -31.38 17.13 23.77
N LEU A 1002 -32.61 16.84 24.18
CA LEU A 1002 -33.74 16.35 23.39
C LEU A 1002 -34.27 17.39 22.40
N VAL A 1003 -33.88 17.26 21.13
CA VAL A 1003 -34.57 17.96 20.03
C VAL A 1003 -35.93 17.29 19.79
N ASP A 1004 -36.97 17.82 20.43
CA ASP A 1004 -38.34 17.57 19.98
C ASP A 1004 -38.53 18.26 18.62
N VAL A 1005 -38.43 17.46 17.56
CA VAL A 1005 -38.53 17.91 16.17
C VAL A 1005 -39.91 18.47 15.86
N ALA A 1006 -40.98 18.01 16.54
CA ALA A 1006 -42.32 18.55 16.36
C ALA A 1006 -42.42 19.95 16.97
N ALA A 1007 -41.94 20.14 18.20
CA ALA A 1007 -41.91 21.44 18.87
C ALA A 1007 -40.99 22.46 18.16
N ALA A 1008 -39.85 22.02 17.62
CA ALA A 1008 -38.95 22.87 16.84
C ALA A 1008 -39.60 23.36 15.53
N ARG A 1009 -40.36 22.49 14.85
CA ARG A 1009 -41.06 22.82 13.61
C ARG A 1009 -42.26 23.73 13.86
N ALA A 1010 -43.06 23.46 14.90
CA ALA A 1010 -44.17 24.30 15.32
C ALA A 1010 -43.71 25.72 15.69
N ARG A 1011 -42.63 25.86 16.49
CA ARG A 1011 -42.10 27.18 16.88
C ARG A 1011 -41.58 28.02 15.71
N ALA A 1012 -41.13 27.40 14.62
CA ALA A 1012 -40.74 28.11 13.40
C ALA A 1012 -41.94 28.69 12.63
N GLU A 1013 -43.14 28.12 12.81
CA GLU A 1013 -44.39 28.60 12.22
C GLU A 1013 -45.14 29.57 13.17
N GLU A 1014 -45.15 29.30 14.48
CA GLU A 1014 -45.72 30.16 15.52
C GLU A 1014 -44.98 31.50 15.67
N ALA A 1015 -43.71 31.59 15.24
CA ALA A 1015 -42.94 32.85 15.18
C ALA A 1015 -43.54 33.94 14.24
N LYS A 1016 -44.69 33.67 13.60
CA LYS A 1016 -45.52 34.65 12.86
C LYS A 1016 -46.75 35.16 13.61
N ALA A 1017 -47.05 34.68 14.82
CA ALA A 1017 -48.25 35.05 15.59
C ALA A 1017 -47.93 35.59 17.00
N GLU A 1018 -48.87 36.32 17.58
CA GLU A 1018 -48.65 37.20 18.74
C GLU A 1018 -48.43 36.47 20.08
N ALA A 1019 -47.81 37.18 21.03
CA ALA A 1019 -47.27 36.60 22.27
C ALA A 1019 -48.18 36.74 23.51
N ARG A 1020 -48.16 35.72 24.38
CA ARG A 1020 -48.15 35.88 25.85
C ARG A 1020 -47.66 34.60 26.57
N PRO A 1021 -47.16 34.67 27.83
CA PRO A 1021 -46.20 33.68 28.34
C PRO A 1021 -46.78 32.66 29.33
N ALA A 1022 -46.11 31.50 29.41
CA ALA A 1022 -46.09 30.65 30.61
C ALA A 1022 -44.91 31.05 31.51
N MET A 1023 -45.13 31.16 32.83
CA MET A 1023 -44.09 31.61 33.77
C MET A 1023 -42.94 30.60 33.87
N HIS A 1024 -41.74 31.06 33.54
CA HIS A 1024 -40.47 30.35 33.74
C HIS A 1024 -39.66 31.04 34.85
N GLY A 1025 -38.75 30.30 35.49
CA GLY A 1025 -37.80 30.88 36.44
C GLY A 1025 -36.80 31.82 35.75
N LYS A 1026 -36.00 32.55 36.53
CA LYS A 1026 -34.91 33.36 35.97
C LYS A 1026 -33.92 32.43 35.24
N VAL A 1027 -33.30 32.95 34.18
CA VAL A 1027 -32.19 32.28 33.49
C VAL A 1027 -30.95 32.35 34.38
N CYS A 1028 -30.36 31.19 34.68
CA CYS A 1028 -29.09 31.10 35.40
C CYS A 1028 -27.93 31.58 34.50
N PRO A 1029 -27.07 32.51 34.98
CA PRO A 1029 -25.97 33.05 34.17
C PRO A 1029 -24.84 32.03 33.89
N GLU A 1030 -24.77 30.94 34.66
CA GLU A 1030 -23.70 29.93 34.57
C GLU A 1030 -24.07 28.79 33.61
N CYS A 1031 -25.25 28.18 33.76
CA CYS A 1031 -25.69 27.05 32.92
C CYS A 1031 -26.72 27.39 31.83
N GLY A 1032 -27.29 28.60 31.82
CA GLY A 1032 -28.29 29.02 30.84
C GLY A 1032 -29.73 28.50 31.08
N ASN A 1033 -29.97 27.65 32.08
CA ASN A 1033 -31.30 27.14 32.38
C ASN A 1033 -32.22 28.17 33.05
N ALA A 1034 -33.49 28.21 32.66
CA ALA A 1034 -34.56 29.01 33.27
C ALA A 1034 -35.06 28.44 34.63
N ALA A 1035 -34.09 28.03 35.46
CA ALA A 1035 -34.28 27.24 36.68
C ALA A 1035 -33.72 27.95 37.93
N LEU A 1036 -33.49 29.26 37.86
CA LEU A 1036 -33.10 30.08 39.01
C LEU A 1036 -34.35 30.48 39.81
N ILE A 1037 -34.46 29.96 41.03
CA ILE A 1037 -35.52 30.22 42.01
C ILE A 1037 -34.96 31.01 43.20
N LYS A 1038 -35.81 31.60 44.05
CA LYS A 1038 -35.36 31.99 45.39
C LYS A 1038 -35.49 30.83 46.36
N LYS A 1039 -34.42 30.53 47.09
CA LYS A 1039 -34.36 29.54 48.16
C LYS A 1039 -33.55 30.13 49.32
N ASP A 1040 -34.10 30.11 50.53
CA ASP A 1040 -33.43 30.55 51.76
C ASP A 1040 -32.83 31.98 51.67
N GLY A 1041 -33.52 32.88 50.95
CA GLY A 1041 -33.11 34.27 50.69
C GLY A 1041 -32.19 34.47 49.47
N CYS A 1042 -31.52 33.42 49.01
CA CYS A 1042 -30.62 33.48 47.85
C CYS A 1042 -31.31 33.08 46.54
N GLU A 1043 -30.87 33.65 45.42
CA GLU A 1043 -31.12 33.07 44.11
C GLU A 1043 -30.34 31.75 43.99
N TYR A 1044 -31.00 30.66 43.63
CA TYR A 1044 -30.45 29.31 43.56
C TYR A 1044 -30.91 28.61 42.28
N CYS A 1045 -29.98 28.05 41.50
CA CYS A 1045 -30.31 27.29 40.30
C CYS A 1045 -30.48 25.80 40.62
N THR A 1046 -31.70 25.28 40.47
CA THR A 1046 -31.98 23.85 40.71
C THR A 1046 -31.33 22.92 39.69
N ALA A 1047 -30.84 23.44 38.56
CA ALA A 1047 -30.23 22.65 37.49
C ALA A 1047 -28.70 22.50 37.58
N CYS A 1048 -27.99 23.45 38.21
CA CYS A 1048 -26.51 23.40 38.32
C CYS A 1048 -25.96 23.81 39.70
N GLY A 1049 -26.81 24.09 40.69
CA GLY A 1049 -26.39 24.47 42.03
C GLY A 1049 -25.88 25.91 42.19
N HIS A 1050 -25.85 26.72 41.12
CA HIS A 1050 -25.41 28.12 41.15
C HIS A 1050 -26.17 28.93 42.23
N ILE A 1051 -25.43 29.60 43.10
CA ILE A 1051 -25.96 30.55 44.09
C ILE A 1051 -25.65 31.96 43.60
N GLY A 1052 -26.71 32.70 43.28
CA GLY A 1052 -26.67 34.11 42.87
C GLY A 1052 -26.76 35.06 44.07
N ALA A 1053 -27.40 36.21 43.87
CA ALA A 1053 -27.52 37.22 44.93
C ALA A 1053 -28.38 36.73 46.11
N CYS A 1054 -27.95 37.02 47.34
CA CYS A 1054 -28.69 36.77 48.57
C CYS A 1054 -29.27 38.08 49.13
N GLY A 1055 -30.56 38.06 49.49
CA GLY A 1055 -31.30 39.20 50.07
C GLY A 1055 -32.76 38.88 50.28
#